data_AF-A0A523PPF6-F1
#
_entry.id   AF-A0A523PPF6-F1
#
_cell.length_a   1.000
_cell.length_b   1.000
_cell.length_c   1.000
_cell.angle_alpha   90.00
_cell.angle_beta   90.00
_cell.angle_gamma   90.00
#
_symmetry.space_group_name_H-M   'P 1'
#
loop_
_entity.id
_entity.type
_entity.pdbx_description
1 polymer ?
#
loop_
_entity_poly.entity_id
_entity_poly.type
_entity_poly.pdbx_seq_one_letter_code
_entity_poly.pdbx_strand_id
1 'polypeptide(L)'
;MIARALGLAPLFALIGGGCASPAPESEPRADVVVYGDTSAAVIAAVQTARAGRSVVLLAPSAHLGGLSSGGLGATDIGDKRAIGGMSREFYRRIRAYYDDESAWKFEARDAFRGRGHRPGEDTAWTFEPHVAERIFDEMLAETGVRAVRGRLARESGVRLDGGRILSIRTERGRVFPGAMFIDATYEGDLMAAAGVSYTVGREPNATYGETLNGVQAERAIHHQFTEPVDPYVVPGDPASGLLFGIQMGGPGEKGAGDDRVQAYCFRICATDVPENRLPWPKPADYDPAHYELLLRNFEAGDHRLPWNPVRMPNGKTDSNNNFAVSTDFIGASRDYPEADYATRARIVADHERWQKGLLWTLANHPRVPDQVREAFSAFGLARDEFPETDGWPRQIYVREARRMVSDYVMTEHNAQRRIVAADSVGMGAYNMDSHHVQRYVTAAGAVRNEGDVQVRSLPYPISYRSIVPRRGECTNLFTPVCLSASHIAFGSIRMEPVFMVLGQSSAIAACLALELGVAVQDVPYDALRERLVAAEQVLDFTTEPAAGAAVGIRAETLPGIVVDDTQATLIGDWTMSTSAGTWVGPGYLHDGDEGKGTKSVRFETPLPRPGRYEVRLAWTPHSNRAGTVPVAIEHATGTSTVVLDQREAPGGTGPFRSLGVHQFGTTAAVVVGTLGTTGYVVADAVQFLPVP
;
A
#
# COMPACT_ATOMS: atom_id res chain seq x y z
N MET A 1 6.81 -101.14 -7.22
CA MET A 1 7.62 -100.68 -6.07
C MET A 1 9.01 -100.34 -6.57
N ILE A 2 9.26 -99.09 -6.98
CA ILE A 2 10.62 -98.65 -7.34
C ILE A 2 10.82 -97.24 -6.82
N ALA A 3 11.80 -97.14 -5.93
CA ALA A 3 12.27 -95.94 -5.25
C ALA A 3 12.81 -94.88 -6.22
N ARG A 4 12.72 -93.60 -5.83
CA ARG A 4 13.57 -92.55 -6.41
C ARG A 4 14.11 -91.61 -5.34
N ALA A 5 15.42 -91.46 -5.44
CA ALA A 5 16.33 -90.73 -4.58
C ALA A 5 16.23 -89.21 -4.73
N LEU A 6 16.68 -88.53 -3.66
CA LEU A 6 16.91 -87.10 -3.57
C LEU A 6 17.94 -86.61 -4.60
N GLY A 7 17.64 -85.47 -5.22
CA GLY A 7 18.59 -84.64 -5.97
C GLY A 7 18.44 -83.17 -5.56
N LEU A 8 19.55 -82.54 -5.17
CA LEU A 8 19.66 -81.11 -4.88
C LEU A 8 19.37 -80.26 -6.14
N ALA A 9 18.64 -79.16 -5.97
CA ALA A 9 18.51 -78.09 -6.97
C ALA A 9 19.13 -76.78 -6.43
N PRO A 10 19.78 -75.95 -7.29
CA PRO A 10 20.48 -74.75 -6.86
C PRO A 10 19.54 -73.55 -6.73
N LEU A 11 19.83 -72.72 -5.73
CA LEU A 11 19.15 -71.46 -5.42
C LEU A 11 19.54 -70.39 -6.47
N PHE A 12 18.61 -70.01 -7.34
CA PHE A 12 18.78 -68.83 -8.21
C PHE A 12 18.50 -67.56 -7.40
N ALA A 13 19.52 -66.72 -7.21
CA ALA A 13 19.37 -65.38 -6.66
C ALA A 13 18.70 -64.47 -7.71
N LEU A 14 17.47 -64.04 -7.42
CA LEU A 14 16.81 -62.94 -8.12
C LEU A 14 17.51 -61.64 -7.74
N ILE A 15 18.28 -61.07 -8.67
CA ILE A 15 18.76 -59.69 -8.60
C ILE A 15 17.54 -58.80 -8.79
N GLY A 16 17.03 -58.22 -7.70
CA GLY A 16 16.00 -57.19 -7.74
C GLY A 16 16.53 -55.97 -8.47
N GLY A 17 16.07 -55.75 -9.70
CA GLY A 17 16.25 -54.48 -10.39
C GLY A 17 15.51 -53.41 -9.61
N GLY A 18 16.27 -52.59 -8.87
CA GLY A 18 15.72 -51.40 -8.24
C GLY A 18 15.14 -50.50 -9.32
N CYS A 19 13.84 -50.21 -9.22
CA CYS A 19 13.21 -49.13 -9.97
C CYS A 19 13.91 -47.83 -9.57
N ALA A 20 14.89 -47.39 -10.36
CA ALA A 20 15.39 -46.02 -10.28
C ALA A 20 14.19 -45.10 -10.50
N SER A 21 13.88 -44.25 -9.52
CA SER A 21 12.95 -43.15 -9.72
C SER A 21 13.41 -42.36 -10.97
N PRO A 22 12.50 -41.98 -11.89
CA PRO A 22 12.90 -41.21 -13.05
C PRO A 22 13.66 -39.97 -12.61
N ALA A 23 14.79 -39.69 -13.26
CA ALA A 23 15.57 -38.50 -12.99
C ALA A 23 14.67 -37.26 -13.11
N PRO A 24 14.82 -36.27 -12.22
CA PRO A 24 13.98 -35.08 -12.25
C PRO A 24 14.08 -34.38 -13.61
N GLU A 25 12.92 -34.04 -14.20
CA GLU A 25 12.85 -33.28 -15.45
C GLU A 25 13.51 -31.91 -15.25
N SER A 26 14.62 -31.66 -15.96
CA SER A 26 15.38 -30.42 -15.86
C SER A 26 15.19 -29.60 -17.13
N GLU A 27 14.82 -28.34 -16.97
CA GLU A 27 14.79 -27.39 -18.07
C GLU A 27 16.20 -27.08 -18.60
N PRO A 28 16.32 -26.62 -19.85
CA PRO A 28 17.51 -25.94 -20.32
C PRO A 28 17.88 -24.76 -19.41
N ARG A 29 19.18 -24.51 -19.24
CA ARG A 29 19.65 -23.37 -18.47
C ARG A 29 19.26 -22.06 -19.15
N ALA A 30 18.59 -21.19 -18.41
CA ALA A 30 18.25 -19.84 -18.85
C ALA A 30 19.26 -18.80 -18.34
N ASP A 31 19.36 -17.67 -19.04
CA ASP A 31 20.07 -16.49 -18.53
C ASP A 31 19.33 -15.92 -17.32
N VAL A 32 18.01 -15.81 -17.39
CA VAL A 32 17.17 -15.33 -16.28
C VAL A 32 16.02 -16.30 -16.01
N VAL A 33 15.81 -16.64 -14.75
CA VAL A 33 14.61 -17.36 -14.28
C VAL A 33 13.75 -16.38 -13.50
N VAL A 34 12.56 -16.07 -14.00
CA VAL A 34 11.59 -15.23 -13.30
C VAL A 34 10.61 -16.14 -12.58
N TYR A 35 10.48 -16.00 -11.26
CA TYR A 35 9.51 -16.73 -10.45
C TYR A 35 8.38 -15.80 -10.03
N GLY A 36 7.15 -16.12 -10.43
CA GLY A 36 5.94 -15.34 -10.15
C GLY A 36 4.98 -15.27 -11.33
N ASP A 37 3.77 -14.81 -11.06
CA ASP A 37 2.67 -14.61 -12.00
C ASP A 37 2.06 -13.19 -11.90
N THR A 38 2.74 -12.29 -11.19
CA THR A 38 2.37 -10.88 -11.05
C THR A 38 2.60 -10.12 -12.35
N SER A 39 2.07 -8.90 -12.43
CA SER A 39 2.38 -7.99 -13.53
C SER A 39 3.89 -7.71 -13.64
N ALA A 40 4.60 -7.58 -12.52
CA ALA A 40 6.07 -7.47 -12.51
C ALA A 40 6.77 -8.68 -13.14
N ALA A 41 6.27 -9.89 -12.89
CA ALA A 41 6.85 -11.12 -13.43
C ALA A 41 6.73 -11.18 -14.96
N VAL A 42 5.56 -10.82 -15.49
CA VAL A 42 5.34 -10.75 -16.94
C VAL A 42 6.26 -9.71 -17.57
N ILE A 43 6.29 -8.49 -17.02
CA ILE A 43 7.12 -7.41 -17.56
C ILE A 43 8.62 -7.75 -17.50
N ALA A 44 9.10 -8.35 -16.41
CA ALA A 44 10.49 -8.79 -16.28
C ALA A 44 10.86 -9.84 -17.34
N ALA A 45 9.96 -10.79 -17.61
CA ALA A 45 10.17 -11.82 -18.62
C ALA A 45 10.20 -11.23 -20.04
N VAL A 46 9.24 -10.37 -20.38
CA VAL A 46 9.19 -9.66 -21.68
C VAL A 46 10.43 -8.80 -21.88
N GLN A 47 10.85 -8.04 -20.87
CA GLN A 47 12.05 -7.20 -20.93
C GLN A 47 13.32 -8.03 -21.12
N THR A 48 13.43 -9.18 -20.47
CA THR A 48 14.58 -10.08 -20.64
C THR A 48 14.65 -10.61 -22.08
N ALA A 49 13.53 -11.06 -22.63
CA ALA A 49 13.46 -11.56 -24.00
C ALA A 49 13.72 -10.46 -25.04
N ARG A 50 13.17 -9.24 -24.85
CA ARG A 50 13.47 -8.09 -25.72
C ARG A 50 14.95 -7.66 -25.66
N ALA A 51 15.66 -7.98 -24.58
CA ALA A 51 17.11 -7.80 -24.47
C ALA A 51 17.93 -8.94 -25.14
N GLY A 52 17.28 -9.88 -25.83
CA GLY A 52 17.92 -11.00 -26.51
C GLY A 52 18.48 -12.08 -25.59
N ARG A 53 17.99 -12.15 -24.34
CA ARG A 53 18.42 -13.14 -23.35
C ARG A 53 17.40 -14.25 -23.19
N SER A 54 17.89 -15.47 -22.93
CA SER A 54 17.04 -16.62 -22.67
C SER A 54 16.35 -16.48 -21.30
N VAL A 55 15.04 -16.72 -21.26
CA VAL A 55 14.24 -16.54 -20.04
C VAL A 55 13.20 -17.64 -19.90
N VAL A 56 12.96 -18.03 -18.65
CA VAL A 56 11.81 -18.85 -18.26
C VAL A 56 10.99 -18.07 -17.23
N LEU A 57 9.69 -17.95 -17.48
CA LEU A 57 8.72 -17.46 -16.51
C LEU A 57 8.09 -18.67 -15.80
N LEU A 58 8.47 -18.91 -14.54
CA LEU A 58 7.89 -19.95 -13.68
C LEU A 58 6.75 -19.35 -12.86
N ALA A 59 5.52 -19.61 -13.29
CA ALA A 59 4.29 -19.08 -12.70
C ALA A 59 3.70 -20.07 -11.66
N PRO A 60 3.45 -19.63 -10.40
CA PRO A 60 2.78 -20.44 -9.39
C PRO A 60 1.35 -20.84 -9.76
N SER A 61 0.61 -19.95 -10.44
CA SER A 61 -0.78 -20.17 -10.84
C SER A 61 -0.97 -20.30 -12.35
N ALA A 62 -2.24 -20.40 -12.75
CA ALA A 62 -2.66 -20.56 -14.13
C ALA A 62 -2.78 -19.26 -14.92
N HIS A 63 -2.93 -18.14 -14.23
CA HIS A 63 -3.32 -16.84 -14.76
C HIS A 63 -2.21 -15.83 -14.49
N LEU A 64 -1.94 -14.96 -15.46
CA LEU A 64 -0.83 -14.03 -15.41
C LEU A 64 -1.34 -12.60 -15.23
N GLY A 65 -0.50 -11.74 -14.66
CA GLY A 65 -0.78 -10.32 -14.53
C GLY A 65 -1.14 -9.85 -13.12
N GLY A 66 -1.07 -10.73 -12.12
CA GLY A 66 -1.30 -10.34 -10.74
C GLY A 66 -2.64 -9.66 -10.53
N LEU A 67 -2.71 -8.68 -9.63
CA LEU A 67 -3.99 -8.09 -9.26
C LEU A 67 -4.62 -7.30 -10.41
N SER A 68 -3.83 -6.84 -11.38
CA SER A 68 -4.34 -6.22 -12.61
C SER A 68 -5.31 -7.15 -13.36
N SER A 69 -4.98 -8.44 -13.51
CA SER A 69 -5.90 -9.44 -14.08
C SER A 69 -6.75 -10.17 -13.03
N GLY A 70 -6.47 -9.96 -11.75
CA GLY A 70 -7.13 -10.61 -10.62
C GLY A 70 -8.25 -9.81 -9.96
N GLY A 71 -8.67 -8.68 -10.52
CA GLY A 71 -9.81 -7.90 -10.06
C GLY A 71 -9.53 -6.44 -9.71
N LEU A 72 -8.26 -6.03 -9.59
CA LEU A 72 -7.85 -4.63 -9.42
C LEU A 72 -7.82 -3.94 -10.78
N GLY A 73 -9.01 -3.74 -11.34
CA GLY A 73 -9.19 -3.08 -12.64
C GLY A 73 -9.28 -1.56 -12.54
N ALA A 74 -9.49 -0.98 -11.35
CA ALA A 74 -9.37 0.45 -11.10
C ALA A 74 -8.02 0.74 -10.45
N THR A 75 -7.04 1.12 -11.29
CA THR A 75 -5.65 1.25 -10.86
C THR A 75 -5.50 2.27 -9.74
N ASP A 76 -4.91 1.83 -8.64
CA ASP A 76 -4.41 2.67 -7.56
C ASP A 76 -3.16 3.42 -8.04
N ILE A 77 -3.36 4.69 -8.38
CA ILE A 77 -2.32 5.55 -8.95
C ILE A 77 -2.32 6.95 -8.32
N GLY A 78 -1.12 7.43 -8.00
CA GLY A 78 -0.86 8.81 -7.64
C GLY A 78 -0.63 9.66 -8.89
N ASP A 79 0.54 10.29 -8.97
CA ASP A 79 0.92 11.05 -10.17
C ASP A 79 1.26 10.11 -11.34
N LYS A 80 0.43 10.15 -12.39
CA LYS A 80 0.60 9.33 -13.60
C LYS A 80 1.94 9.54 -14.32
N ARG A 81 2.61 10.67 -14.11
CA ARG A 81 3.94 10.96 -14.69
C ARG A 81 5.03 10.08 -14.09
N ALA A 82 4.82 9.49 -12.92
CA ALA A 82 5.73 8.52 -12.33
C ALA A 82 5.77 7.18 -13.06
N ILE A 83 4.81 6.91 -13.94
CA ILE A 83 4.69 5.63 -14.63
C ILE A 83 5.25 5.75 -16.06
N GLY A 84 6.42 5.15 -16.25
CA GLY A 84 7.14 5.07 -17.51
C GLY A 84 7.28 3.64 -18.05
N GLY A 85 8.15 3.49 -19.06
CA GLY A 85 8.54 2.21 -19.64
C GLY A 85 7.38 1.28 -20.02
N MET A 86 7.57 -0.01 -19.79
CA MET A 86 6.59 -1.04 -20.14
C MET A 86 5.32 -0.99 -19.29
N SER A 87 5.36 -0.40 -18.09
CA SER A 87 4.13 -0.16 -17.33
C SER A 87 3.24 0.83 -18.08
N ARG A 88 3.81 1.93 -18.59
CA ARG A 88 3.07 2.87 -19.44
C ARG A 88 2.63 2.23 -20.77
N GLU A 89 3.46 1.37 -21.36
CA GLU A 89 3.10 0.58 -22.55
C GLU A 89 1.83 -0.26 -22.30
N PHE A 90 1.75 -0.97 -21.17
CA PHE A 90 0.57 -1.74 -20.77
C PHE A 90 -0.69 -0.86 -20.73
N TYR A 91 -0.65 0.29 -20.07
CA TYR A 91 -1.82 1.18 -19.99
C TYR A 91 -2.19 1.86 -21.32
N ARG A 92 -1.22 2.01 -22.24
CA ARG A 92 -1.49 2.44 -23.62
C ARG A 92 -2.17 1.33 -24.42
N ARG A 93 -1.78 0.06 -24.22
CA ARG A 93 -2.46 -1.09 -24.84
C ARG A 93 -3.89 -1.25 -24.32
N ILE A 94 -4.11 -1.05 -23.02
CA ILE A 94 -5.47 -0.97 -22.44
C ILE A 94 -6.27 0.13 -23.14
N ARG A 95 -5.67 1.32 -23.32
CA ARG A 95 -6.35 2.42 -24.02
C ARG A 95 -6.70 2.05 -25.46
N ALA A 96 -5.76 1.46 -26.20
CA ALA A 96 -5.97 1.03 -27.57
C ALA A 96 -7.09 -0.02 -27.69
N TYR A 97 -7.19 -0.95 -26.72
CA TYR A 97 -8.29 -1.92 -26.66
C TYR A 97 -9.66 -1.22 -26.57
N TYR A 98 -9.79 -0.23 -25.70
CA TYR A 98 -11.04 0.51 -25.50
C TYR A 98 -11.28 1.65 -26.50
N ASP A 99 -10.34 1.95 -27.40
CA ASP A 99 -10.59 2.82 -28.55
C ASP A 99 -11.38 2.11 -29.66
N ASP A 100 -11.42 0.77 -29.64
CA ASP A 100 -12.28 -0.04 -30.51
C ASP A 100 -13.71 -0.07 -29.95
N GLU A 101 -14.69 0.38 -30.74
CA GLU A 101 -16.11 0.36 -30.36
C GLU A 101 -16.62 -1.06 -30.04
N SER A 102 -16.01 -2.11 -30.61
CA SER A 102 -16.40 -3.50 -30.34
C SER A 102 -16.01 -4.00 -28.94
N ALA A 103 -15.12 -3.29 -28.24
CA ALA A 103 -14.81 -3.56 -26.84
C ALA A 103 -15.98 -3.21 -25.90
N TRP A 104 -16.95 -2.41 -26.37
CA TRP A 104 -18.03 -1.87 -25.57
C TRP A 104 -19.34 -2.66 -25.78
N LYS A 105 -19.62 -3.59 -24.88
CA LYS A 105 -20.74 -4.54 -24.95
C LYS A 105 -22.01 -4.04 -24.27
N PHE A 106 -21.87 -3.40 -23.10
CA PHE A 106 -23.00 -3.09 -22.21
C PHE A 106 -23.24 -1.59 -22.01
N GLU A 107 -22.37 -0.74 -22.55
CA GLU A 107 -22.56 0.71 -22.57
C GLU A 107 -21.90 1.28 -23.83
N ALA A 108 -22.25 2.50 -24.24
CA ALA A 108 -21.54 3.18 -25.32
C ALA A 108 -20.21 3.73 -24.79
N ARG A 109 -19.14 3.65 -25.59
CA ARG A 109 -17.82 4.22 -25.27
C ARG A 109 -17.91 5.67 -24.82
N ASP A 110 -18.65 6.48 -25.58
CA ASP A 110 -18.84 7.90 -25.31
C ASP A 110 -19.69 8.19 -24.07
N ALA A 111 -20.32 7.19 -23.44
CA ALA A 111 -21.01 7.36 -22.16
C ALA A 111 -20.08 7.13 -20.96
N PHE A 112 -19.05 6.30 -21.10
CA PHE A 112 -18.16 5.95 -20.00
C PHE A 112 -17.18 7.08 -19.66
N ARG A 113 -16.97 7.33 -18.36
CA ARG A 113 -16.08 8.38 -17.84
C ARG A 113 -15.17 7.85 -16.73
N GLY A 114 -14.41 6.80 -17.01
CA GLY A 114 -13.39 6.26 -16.11
C GLY A 114 -12.06 7.02 -16.14
N ARG A 115 -11.14 6.64 -15.25
CA ARG A 115 -9.80 7.25 -15.17
C ARG A 115 -9.02 6.89 -16.45
N GLY A 116 -8.55 7.88 -17.21
CA GLY A 116 -7.82 7.61 -18.47
C GLY A 116 -8.66 7.49 -19.74
N HIS A 117 -9.99 7.58 -19.61
CA HIS A 117 -10.92 7.43 -20.74
C HIS A 117 -11.39 8.76 -21.32
N ARG A 118 -10.76 9.88 -20.93
CA ARG A 118 -11.09 11.21 -21.45
C ARG A 118 -10.39 11.48 -22.79
N PRO A 119 -10.99 12.30 -23.68
CA PRO A 119 -10.31 12.77 -24.88
C PRO A 119 -8.96 13.42 -24.54
N GLY A 120 -7.91 13.06 -25.28
CA GLY A 120 -6.56 13.59 -25.10
C GLY A 120 -5.66 12.82 -24.13
N GLU A 121 -6.18 11.87 -23.35
CA GLU A 121 -5.34 10.92 -22.60
C GLU A 121 -4.83 9.80 -23.54
N ASP A 122 -3.59 9.34 -23.37
CA ASP A 122 -2.99 8.24 -24.13
C ASP A 122 -3.02 6.89 -23.39
N THR A 123 -3.52 6.88 -22.15
CA THR A 123 -3.51 5.73 -21.23
C THR A 123 -4.87 5.58 -20.57
N ALA A 124 -5.30 4.35 -20.31
CA ALA A 124 -6.53 4.02 -19.61
C ALA A 124 -6.22 3.29 -18.30
N TRP A 125 -6.77 3.76 -17.19
CA TRP A 125 -6.43 3.31 -15.81
C TRP A 125 -7.56 2.56 -15.12
N THR A 126 -8.71 2.44 -15.80
CA THR A 126 -9.83 1.57 -15.43
C THR A 126 -10.08 0.57 -16.56
N PHE A 127 -10.15 -0.71 -16.26
CA PHE A 127 -10.26 -1.78 -17.26
C PHE A 127 -10.82 -3.06 -16.66
N GLU A 128 -11.33 -3.94 -17.53
CA GLU A 128 -11.80 -5.26 -17.16
C GLU A 128 -10.64 -6.24 -16.91
N PRO A 129 -10.71 -7.10 -15.87
CA PRO A 129 -9.64 -8.05 -15.54
C PRO A 129 -9.20 -8.95 -16.71
N HIS A 130 -10.15 -9.51 -17.49
CA HIS A 130 -9.81 -10.35 -18.64
C HIS A 130 -9.06 -9.58 -19.75
N VAL A 131 -9.21 -8.26 -19.84
CA VAL A 131 -8.49 -7.42 -20.82
C VAL A 131 -7.04 -7.26 -20.39
N ALA A 132 -6.78 -7.06 -19.09
CA ALA A 132 -5.43 -7.04 -18.55
C ALA A 132 -4.71 -8.38 -18.79
N GLU A 133 -5.36 -9.50 -18.48
CA GLU A 133 -4.82 -10.84 -18.73
C GLU A 133 -4.46 -11.04 -20.21
N ARG A 134 -5.39 -10.71 -21.11
CA ARG A 134 -5.18 -10.77 -22.55
C ARG A 134 -3.94 -9.98 -22.99
N ILE A 135 -3.76 -8.76 -22.51
CA ILE A 135 -2.62 -7.91 -22.90
C ILE A 135 -1.30 -8.50 -22.40
N PHE A 136 -1.26 -9.07 -21.20
CA PHE A 136 -0.06 -9.76 -20.72
C PHE A 136 0.29 -10.99 -21.56
N ASP A 137 -0.73 -11.78 -21.96
CA ASP A 137 -0.55 -12.91 -22.86
C ASP A 137 -0.03 -12.46 -24.24
N GLU A 138 -0.58 -11.37 -24.79
CA GLU A 138 -0.12 -10.77 -26.06
C GLU A 138 1.35 -10.32 -25.97
N MET A 139 1.73 -9.62 -24.89
CA MET A 139 3.11 -9.17 -24.68
C MET A 139 4.11 -10.34 -24.58
N LEU A 140 3.72 -11.45 -23.94
CA LEU A 140 4.54 -12.65 -23.89
C LEU A 140 4.63 -13.34 -25.26
N ALA A 141 3.50 -13.47 -25.96
CA ALA A 141 3.44 -14.08 -27.29
C ALA A 141 4.35 -13.36 -28.31
N GLU A 142 4.39 -12.02 -28.27
CA GLU A 142 5.28 -11.20 -29.12
C GLU A 142 6.77 -11.52 -28.94
N THR A 143 7.16 -12.04 -27.77
CA THR A 143 8.55 -12.38 -27.45
C THR A 143 8.85 -13.87 -27.55
N GLY A 144 7.84 -14.72 -27.75
CA GLY A 144 7.97 -16.17 -27.71
C GLY A 144 8.26 -16.74 -26.32
N VAL A 145 8.15 -15.94 -25.26
CA VAL A 145 8.35 -16.41 -23.88
C VAL A 145 7.22 -17.34 -23.49
N ARG A 146 7.58 -18.53 -23.01
CA ARG A 146 6.63 -19.50 -22.48
C ARG A 146 6.58 -19.41 -20.96
N ALA A 147 5.39 -19.17 -20.43
CA ALA A 147 5.11 -19.39 -19.01
C ALA A 147 5.03 -20.90 -18.70
N VAL A 148 5.72 -21.33 -17.65
CA VAL A 148 5.71 -22.70 -17.13
C VAL A 148 5.02 -22.68 -15.77
N ARG A 149 4.04 -23.56 -15.57
CA ARG A 149 3.33 -23.65 -14.28
C ARG A 149 4.12 -24.47 -13.28
N GLY A 150 4.29 -23.95 -12.08
CA GLY A 150 4.86 -24.68 -10.95
C GLY A 150 5.17 -23.80 -9.75
N ARG A 151 4.81 -24.28 -8.56
CA ARG A 151 5.18 -23.65 -7.29
C ARG A 151 6.53 -24.15 -6.81
N LEU A 152 7.31 -23.26 -6.18
CA LEU A 152 8.60 -23.58 -5.59
C LEU A 152 8.47 -24.63 -4.49
N ALA A 153 9.36 -25.63 -4.45
CA ALA A 153 9.52 -26.47 -3.27
C ALA A 153 10.27 -25.67 -2.18
N ARG A 154 9.57 -24.86 -1.39
CA ARG A 154 10.16 -23.83 -0.50
C ARG A 154 11.27 -24.34 0.43
N GLU A 155 11.14 -25.53 1.00
CA GLU A 155 12.08 -26.05 2.00
C GLU A 155 13.39 -26.60 1.42
N SER A 156 13.38 -27.05 0.17
CA SER A 156 14.51 -27.81 -0.41
C SER A 156 14.78 -27.53 -1.88
N GLY A 157 14.03 -26.62 -2.48
CA GLY A 157 13.98 -26.38 -3.91
C GLY A 157 15.02 -25.39 -4.41
N VAL A 158 15.64 -24.61 -3.54
CA VAL A 158 16.68 -23.64 -3.92
C VAL A 158 18.05 -24.27 -3.72
N ARG A 159 18.83 -24.37 -4.80
CA ARG A 159 20.22 -24.85 -4.75
C ARG A 159 21.17 -23.67 -4.85
N LEU A 160 21.97 -23.47 -3.81
CA LEU A 160 22.95 -22.39 -3.69
C LEU A 160 24.38 -22.93 -3.81
N ASP A 161 25.30 -22.09 -4.27
CA ASP A 161 26.75 -22.26 -4.16
C ASP A 161 27.40 -20.89 -3.92
N GLY A 162 28.11 -20.74 -2.81
CA GLY A 162 28.77 -19.47 -2.44
C GLY A 162 27.86 -18.24 -2.43
N GLY A 163 26.59 -18.37 -2.01
CA GLY A 163 25.61 -17.27 -2.04
C GLY A 163 25.04 -16.98 -3.43
N ARG A 164 25.19 -17.90 -4.39
CA ARG A 164 24.61 -17.79 -5.74
C ARG A 164 23.58 -18.89 -5.97
N ILE A 165 22.37 -18.53 -6.41
CA ILE A 165 21.36 -19.51 -6.82
C ILE A 165 21.80 -20.15 -8.12
N LEU A 166 21.84 -21.48 -8.16
CA LEU A 166 22.19 -22.25 -9.36
C LEU A 166 20.95 -22.79 -10.07
N SER A 167 19.90 -23.13 -9.30
CA SER A 167 18.64 -23.66 -9.82
C SER A 167 17.55 -23.59 -8.76
N ILE A 168 16.29 -23.49 -9.20
CA ILE A 168 15.11 -23.69 -8.37
C ILE A 168 14.36 -24.96 -8.79
N ARG A 169 13.67 -25.62 -7.87
CA ARG A 169 12.88 -26.84 -8.11
C ARG A 169 11.45 -26.66 -7.63
N THR A 170 10.50 -27.14 -8.41
CA THR A 170 9.07 -27.09 -8.05
C THR A 170 8.67 -28.22 -7.11
N GLU A 171 7.49 -28.12 -6.49
CA GLU A 171 6.89 -29.21 -5.68
C GLU A 171 6.76 -30.53 -6.46
N ARG A 172 6.63 -30.46 -7.79
CA ARG A 172 6.55 -31.62 -8.69
C ARG A 172 7.92 -32.12 -9.17
N GLY A 173 9.01 -31.56 -8.66
CA GLY A 173 10.36 -32.02 -8.92
C GLY A 173 11.03 -31.46 -10.19
N ARG A 174 10.34 -30.64 -10.99
CA ARG A 174 10.93 -30.01 -12.19
C ARG A 174 11.96 -28.96 -11.79
N VAL A 175 13.13 -28.99 -12.42
CA VAL A 175 14.29 -28.14 -12.07
C VAL A 175 14.52 -27.07 -13.12
N PHE A 176 14.79 -25.84 -12.67
CA PHE A 176 14.99 -24.65 -13.49
C PHE A 176 16.37 -24.04 -13.19
N PRO A 177 17.41 -24.42 -13.94
CA PRO A 177 18.73 -23.83 -13.81
C PRO A 177 18.79 -22.43 -14.45
N GLY A 178 19.47 -21.49 -13.79
CA GLY A 178 19.49 -20.08 -14.20
C GLY A 178 20.84 -19.40 -13.92
N ALA A 179 21.14 -18.32 -14.64
CA ALA A 179 22.27 -17.45 -14.31
C ALA A 179 21.85 -16.32 -13.35
N MET A 180 20.69 -15.71 -13.55
CA MET A 180 20.05 -14.73 -12.67
C MET A 180 18.64 -15.17 -12.30
N PHE A 181 18.15 -14.71 -11.16
CA PHE A 181 16.82 -15.01 -10.64
C PHE A 181 16.08 -13.71 -10.28
N ILE A 182 14.78 -13.68 -10.54
CA ILE A 182 13.90 -12.58 -10.13
C ILE A 182 12.73 -13.19 -9.37
N ASP A 183 12.61 -12.89 -8.07
CA ASP A 183 11.41 -13.21 -7.28
C ASP A 183 10.41 -12.06 -7.42
N ALA A 184 9.45 -12.27 -8.31
CA ALA A 184 8.36 -11.34 -8.59
C ALA A 184 7.03 -11.83 -8.00
N THR A 185 7.06 -12.62 -6.92
CA THR A 185 5.85 -13.04 -6.18
C THR A 185 5.44 -12.00 -5.15
N TYR A 186 4.16 -12.01 -4.72
CA TYR A 186 3.70 -11.18 -3.61
C TYR A 186 4.22 -11.66 -2.25
N GLU A 187 4.64 -12.93 -2.16
CA GLU A 187 4.99 -13.61 -0.91
C GLU A 187 6.48 -13.66 -0.60
N GLY A 188 7.34 -13.49 -1.63
CA GLY A 188 8.80 -13.50 -1.48
C GLY A 188 9.35 -14.88 -1.09
N ASP A 189 8.72 -15.95 -1.57
CA ASP A 189 9.07 -17.32 -1.19
C ASP A 189 10.45 -17.75 -1.71
N LEU A 190 10.85 -17.30 -2.92
CA LEU A 190 12.17 -17.61 -3.46
C LEU A 190 13.24 -16.80 -2.72
N MET A 191 12.98 -15.52 -2.43
CA MET A 191 13.83 -14.69 -1.58
C MET A 191 14.09 -15.37 -0.23
N ALA A 192 13.03 -15.75 0.49
CA ALA A 192 13.15 -16.41 1.78
C ALA A 192 13.91 -17.75 1.68
N ALA A 193 13.58 -18.58 0.69
CA ALA A 193 14.24 -19.87 0.48
C ALA A 193 15.71 -19.75 0.02
N ALA A 194 16.12 -18.60 -0.52
CA ALA A 194 17.52 -18.29 -0.83
C ALA A 194 18.33 -17.79 0.37
N GLY A 195 17.71 -17.66 1.56
CA GLY A 195 18.37 -17.19 2.78
C GLY A 195 18.61 -15.68 2.82
N VAL A 196 17.91 -14.90 2.00
CA VAL A 196 17.95 -13.43 2.03
C VAL A 196 17.19 -12.92 3.26
N SER A 197 17.73 -11.91 3.93
CA SER A 197 17.09 -11.33 5.11
C SER A 197 15.78 -10.63 4.74
N TYR A 198 14.75 -10.85 5.56
CA TYR A 198 13.44 -10.21 5.40
C TYR A 198 12.79 -9.95 6.76
N THR A 199 11.70 -9.19 6.73
CA THR A 199 10.83 -8.91 7.86
C THR A 199 9.36 -9.12 7.47
N VAL A 200 8.51 -9.34 8.47
CA VAL A 200 7.05 -9.48 8.36
C VAL A 200 6.42 -8.63 9.46
N GLY A 201 5.28 -8.02 9.16
CA GLY A 201 4.53 -7.20 10.12
C GLY A 201 4.96 -5.74 10.08
N ARG A 202 4.97 -5.06 11.22
CA ARG A 202 5.26 -3.62 11.36
C ARG A 202 6.50 -3.42 12.22
N GLU A 203 7.47 -2.68 11.71
CA GLU A 203 8.63 -2.30 12.50
C GLU A 203 8.27 -1.20 13.52
N PRO A 204 8.91 -1.14 14.70
CA PRO A 204 8.72 0.00 15.59
C PRO A 204 9.27 1.27 14.96
N ASN A 205 8.68 2.41 15.29
CA ASN A 205 9.11 3.75 14.84
C ASN A 205 10.62 3.98 15.05
N ALA A 206 11.17 3.47 16.15
CA ALA A 206 12.58 3.60 16.49
C ALA A 206 13.55 2.91 15.50
N THR A 207 13.10 1.91 14.73
CA THR A 207 13.96 1.18 13.78
C THR A 207 14.52 2.09 12.69
N TYR A 208 13.68 2.98 12.15
CA TYR A 208 14.04 3.87 11.03
C TYR A 208 13.78 5.36 11.32
N GLY A 209 13.45 5.70 12.56
CA GLY A 209 13.08 7.08 12.95
C GLY A 209 11.81 7.56 12.26
N GLU A 210 10.84 6.67 12.09
CA GLU A 210 9.54 6.95 11.44
C GLU A 210 8.51 7.36 12.50
N THR A 211 7.38 7.92 12.05
CA THR A 211 6.26 8.31 12.92
C THR A 211 4.97 7.56 12.60
N LEU A 212 4.88 7.03 11.37
CA LEU A 212 3.71 6.37 10.82
C LEU A 212 3.78 4.84 10.85
N ASN A 213 4.92 4.26 11.23
CA ASN A 213 5.08 2.81 11.33
C ASN A 213 4.57 2.28 12.69
N GLY A 214 4.60 0.96 12.88
CA GLY A 214 4.17 0.30 14.11
C GLY A 214 2.67 0.41 14.38
N VAL A 215 2.29 0.25 15.66
CA VAL A 215 0.89 0.39 16.13
C VAL A 215 0.38 1.82 15.97
N GLN A 216 -0.79 1.98 15.34
CA GLN A 216 -1.40 3.24 14.92
C GLN A 216 -2.88 3.33 15.33
N ALA A 217 -3.16 3.36 16.63
CA ALA A 217 -4.53 3.54 17.13
C ALA A 217 -5.10 4.95 16.90
N GLU A 218 -4.28 5.98 17.10
CA GLU A 218 -4.71 7.40 17.01
C GLU A 218 -4.89 7.88 15.56
N ARG A 219 -4.11 7.34 14.62
CA ARG A 219 -4.19 7.72 13.19
C ARG A 219 -5.17 6.86 12.40
N ALA A 220 -5.60 5.73 12.96
CA ALA A 220 -6.69 4.92 12.43
C ALA A 220 -8.03 5.63 12.62
N ILE A 221 -8.27 6.66 11.79
CA ILE A 221 -9.49 7.47 11.77
C ILE A 221 -10.33 7.22 10.51
N HIS A 222 -9.75 6.63 9.46
CA HIS A 222 -10.49 6.20 8.28
C HIS A 222 -11.07 4.81 8.51
N HIS A 223 -12.09 4.45 7.71
CA HIS A 223 -12.74 3.13 7.76
C HIS A 223 -13.17 2.72 9.18
N GLN A 224 -13.75 3.70 9.91
CA GLN A 224 -14.09 3.54 11.32
C GLN A 224 -15.58 3.54 11.66
N PHE A 225 -15.88 2.93 12.81
CA PHE A 225 -17.18 2.99 13.46
C PHE A 225 -17.49 4.45 13.76
N THR A 226 -18.70 4.88 13.42
CA THR A 226 -19.17 6.25 13.70
C THR A 226 -19.90 6.34 15.03
N GLU A 227 -20.49 5.23 15.46
CA GLU A 227 -21.21 5.09 16.72
C GLU A 227 -20.55 4.00 17.59
N PRO A 228 -20.68 4.06 18.93
CA PRO A 228 -20.22 2.99 19.80
C PRO A 228 -20.98 1.68 19.52
N VAL A 229 -20.25 0.60 19.27
CA VAL A 229 -20.82 -0.74 19.03
C VAL A 229 -20.30 -1.72 20.07
N ASP A 230 -21.23 -2.47 20.69
CA ASP A 230 -20.93 -3.48 21.70
C ASP A 230 -20.20 -4.69 21.08
N PRO A 231 -19.00 -5.05 21.61
CA PRO A 231 -18.14 -6.08 21.05
C PRO A 231 -18.42 -7.50 21.57
N TYR A 232 -19.38 -7.69 22.46
CA TYR A 232 -19.56 -8.94 23.22
C TYR A 232 -20.70 -9.80 22.67
N VAL A 233 -20.59 -11.12 22.80
CA VAL A 233 -21.61 -12.09 22.35
C VAL A 233 -22.97 -11.76 22.97
N VAL A 234 -23.00 -11.53 24.29
CA VAL A 234 -24.14 -10.96 25.00
C VAL A 234 -23.85 -9.47 25.26
N PRO A 235 -24.70 -8.54 24.76
CA PRO A 235 -24.47 -7.11 24.93
C PRO A 235 -24.25 -6.71 26.39
N GLY A 236 -23.19 -5.94 26.64
CA GLY A 236 -22.81 -5.44 27.96
C GLY A 236 -22.15 -6.47 28.89
N ASP A 237 -21.94 -7.72 28.46
CA ASP A 237 -21.34 -8.78 29.28
C ASP A 237 -19.99 -9.25 28.73
N PRO A 238 -18.86 -8.74 29.27
CA PRO A 238 -17.53 -9.20 28.88
C PRO A 238 -17.26 -10.69 29.11
N ALA A 239 -17.98 -11.35 30.03
CA ALA A 239 -17.80 -12.77 30.31
C ALA A 239 -18.37 -13.67 29.21
N SER A 240 -19.23 -13.12 28.34
CA SER A 240 -19.83 -13.85 27.22
C SER A 240 -18.86 -14.10 26.05
N GLY A 241 -17.68 -13.46 26.07
CA GLY A 241 -16.70 -13.51 24.98
C GLY A 241 -16.94 -12.44 23.92
N LEU A 242 -15.95 -12.27 23.02
CA LEU A 242 -16.01 -11.28 21.94
C LEU A 242 -16.75 -11.83 20.72
N LEU A 243 -17.36 -10.92 19.95
CA LEU A 243 -17.88 -11.21 18.63
C LEU A 243 -16.75 -11.65 17.68
N PHE A 244 -17.14 -12.40 16.65
CA PHE A 244 -16.24 -12.89 15.62
C PHE A 244 -15.40 -11.76 14.99
N GLY A 245 -14.10 -12.02 14.81
CA GLY A 245 -13.18 -11.09 14.16
C GLY A 245 -12.66 -9.94 15.03
N ILE A 246 -13.02 -9.89 16.32
CA ILE A 246 -12.43 -8.97 17.31
C ILE A 246 -11.31 -9.69 18.06
N GLN A 247 -10.11 -9.09 18.07
CA GLN A 247 -8.96 -9.64 18.77
C GLN A 247 -8.99 -9.27 20.26
N MET A 248 -8.55 -10.21 21.09
CA MET A 248 -8.38 -9.99 22.53
C MET A 248 -7.22 -9.04 22.80
N GLY A 249 -7.39 -8.19 23.81
CA GLY A 249 -6.39 -7.20 24.23
C GLY A 249 -6.64 -5.81 23.64
N GLY A 250 -5.72 -4.89 23.91
CA GLY A 250 -5.73 -3.54 23.33
C GLY A 250 -4.94 -3.47 22.02
N PRO A 251 -4.81 -2.27 21.44
CA PRO A 251 -4.12 -2.09 20.16
C PRO A 251 -2.62 -2.34 20.24
N GLY A 252 -2.04 -2.34 21.44
CA GLY A 252 -0.60 -2.29 21.68
C GLY A 252 -0.13 -0.87 21.99
N GLU A 253 1.17 -0.71 22.21
CA GLU A 253 1.79 0.58 22.48
C GLU A 253 2.00 1.37 21.18
N LYS A 254 1.57 2.64 21.13
CA LYS A 254 1.70 3.50 19.95
C LYS A 254 3.14 3.49 19.40
N GLY A 255 3.28 3.20 18.11
CA GLY A 255 4.59 3.17 17.42
C GLY A 255 5.47 1.98 17.76
N ALA A 256 5.04 1.04 18.61
CA ALA A 256 5.73 -0.24 18.80
C ALA A 256 5.51 -1.16 17.59
N GLY A 257 6.46 -2.07 17.36
CA GLY A 257 6.37 -3.05 16.29
C GLY A 257 5.56 -4.28 16.67
N ASP A 258 5.06 -5.00 15.68
CA ASP A 258 4.41 -6.30 15.82
C ASP A 258 4.50 -7.12 14.52
N ASP A 259 3.90 -8.30 14.53
CA ASP A 259 3.90 -9.25 13.40
C ASP A 259 2.61 -9.17 12.56
N ARG A 260 1.81 -8.11 12.72
CA ARG A 260 0.53 -7.97 12.02
C ARG A 260 0.73 -7.30 10.67
N VAL A 261 0.03 -7.79 9.66
CA VAL A 261 0.02 -7.22 8.29
C VAL A 261 -1.35 -6.66 7.97
N GLN A 262 -1.40 -5.83 6.93
CA GLN A 262 -2.63 -5.26 6.39
C GLN A 262 -3.69 -6.32 6.10
N ALA A 263 -4.96 -5.98 6.33
CA ALA A 263 -6.07 -6.85 5.96
C ALA A 263 -6.10 -7.11 4.44
N TYR A 264 -6.37 -8.38 4.10
CA TYR A 264 -6.58 -8.78 2.72
C TYR A 264 -8.08 -8.86 2.40
N CYS A 265 -8.38 -8.79 1.12
CA CYS A 265 -9.71 -9.03 0.56
C CYS A 265 -9.59 -9.56 -0.87
N PHE A 266 -10.70 -9.95 -1.48
CA PHE A 266 -10.81 -10.11 -2.93
C PHE A 266 -11.27 -8.77 -3.55
N ARG A 267 -10.67 -8.38 -4.68
CA ARG A 267 -11.13 -7.22 -5.47
C ARG A 267 -12.22 -7.68 -6.42
N ILE A 268 -13.48 -7.43 -6.05
CA ILE A 268 -14.63 -8.03 -6.73
C ILE A 268 -14.97 -7.23 -7.98
N CYS A 269 -15.12 -7.95 -9.11
CA CYS A 269 -15.74 -7.38 -10.29
C CYS A 269 -17.27 -7.53 -10.21
N ALA A 270 -17.97 -6.46 -9.82
CA ALA A 270 -19.42 -6.45 -9.73
C ALA A 270 -20.08 -5.66 -10.86
N THR A 271 -21.32 -5.99 -11.20
CA THR A 271 -22.11 -5.34 -12.25
C THR A 271 -23.57 -5.16 -11.86
N ASP A 272 -24.17 -4.09 -12.35
CA ASP A 272 -25.61 -3.80 -12.31
C ASP A 272 -26.33 -4.12 -13.64
N VAL A 273 -25.61 -4.63 -14.65
CA VAL A 273 -26.16 -5.02 -15.95
C VAL A 273 -26.94 -6.34 -15.82
N PRO A 274 -28.28 -6.35 -15.99
CA PRO A 274 -29.12 -7.50 -15.64
C PRO A 274 -28.73 -8.83 -16.30
N GLU A 275 -28.37 -8.81 -17.58
CA GLU A 275 -27.97 -9.99 -18.35
C GLU A 275 -26.58 -10.53 -17.97
N ASN A 276 -25.71 -9.66 -17.44
CA ASN A 276 -24.35 -10.02 -17.01
C ASN A 276 -24.24 -10.27 -15.49
N ARG A 277 -25.31 -10.04 -14.74
CA ARG A 277 -25.30 -10.10 -13.27
C ARG A 277 -25.58 -11.51 -12.76
N LEU A 278 -24.63 -12.07 -12.02
CA LEU A 278 -24.80 -13.25 -11.18
C LEU A 278 -25.19 -12.81 -9.75
N PRO A 279 -26.13 -13.51 -9.08
CA PRO A 279 -26.49 -13.17 -7.71
C PRO A 279 -25.31 -13.35 -6.76
N TRP A 280 -25.32 -12.63 -5.63
CA TRP A 280 -24.32 -12.82 -4.58
C TRP A 280 -24.34 -14.26 -4.07
N PRO A 281 -23.21 -14.98 -4.11
CA PRO A 281 -23.16 -16.37 -3.67
C PRO A 281 -23.35 -16.44 -2.15
N LYS A 282 -24.21 -17.36 -1.70
CA LYS A 282 -24.31 -17.72 -0.29
C LYS A 282 -23.32 -18.84 0.03
N PRO A 283 -22.37 -18.67 0.96
CA PRO A 283 -21.52 -19.76 1.41
C PRO A 283 -22.34 -20.94 1.96
N ALA A 284 -21.89 -22.18 1.72
CA ALA A 284 -22.58 -23.37 2.19
C ALA A 284 -22.61 -23.47 3.73
N ASP A 285 -21.56 -22.98 4.37
CA ASP A 285 -21.35 -22.87 5.82
C ASP A 285 -21.64 -21.44 6.33
N TYR A 286 -22.54 -20.70 5.67
CA TYR A 286 -22.91 -19.35 6.09
C TYR A 286 -23.41 -19.35 7.55
N ASP A 287 -22.69 -18.63 8.41
CA ASP A 287 -23.06 -18.36 9.79
C ASP A 287 -23.34 -16.86 9.98
N PRO A 288 -24.58 -16.45 10.29
CA PRO A 288 -24.89 -15.05 10.56
C PRO A 288 -24.13 -14.47 11.76
N ALA A 289 -23.66 -15.29 12.71
CA ALA A 289 -22.90 -14.83 13.87
C ALA A 289 -21.55 -14.20 13.48
N HIS A 290 -20.97 -14.58 12.33
CA HIS A 290 -19.77 -13.92 11.80
C HIS A 290 -20.00 -12.46 11.42
N TYR A 291 -21.25 -12.09 11.11
CA TYR A 291 -21.63 -10.76 10.66
C TYR A 291 -22.36 -9.96 11.74
N GLU A 292 -22.45 -10.47 12.98
CA GLU A 292 -23.14 -9.80 14.07
C GLU A 292 -22.60 -8.38 14.33
N LEU A 293 -21.29 -8.18 14.21
CA LEU A 293 -20.66 -6.87 14.37
C LEU A 293 -21.14 -5.86 13.31
N LEU A 294 -21.33 -6.30 12.06
CA LEU A 294 -21.91 -5.46 10.99
C LEU A 294 -23.37 -5.11 11.32
N LEU A 295 -24.15 -6.10 11.74
CA LEU A 295 -25.56 -5.90 12.05
C LEU A 295 -25.75 -4.90 13.21
N ARG A 296 -24.94 -5.02 14.27
CA ARG A 296 -24.95 -4.06 15.38
C ARG A 296 -24.48 -2.67 14.97
N ASN A 297 -23.55 -2.56 14.02
CA ASN A 297 -23.15 -1.25 13.49
C ASN A 297 -24.32 -0.55 12.76
N PHE A 298 -25.11 -1.30 12.00
CA PHE A 298 -26.35 -0.75 11.42
C PHE A 298 -27.36 -0.35 12.49
N GLU A 299 -27.58 -1.19 13.51
CA GLU A 299 -28.52 -0.91 14.61
C GLU A 299 -28.09 0.30 15.46
N ALA A 300 -26.77 0.58 15.53
CA ALA A 300 -26.23 1.78 16.16
C ALA A 300 -26.45 3.06 15.33
N GLY A 301 -26.77 2.94 14.04
CA GLY A 301 -27.16 4.06 13.17
C GLY A 301 -26.28 4.27 11.93
N ASP A 302 -25.24 3.47 11.72
CA ASP A 302 -24.34 3.61 10.57
C ASP A 302 -24.91 2.91 9.32
N HIS A 303 -25.77 3.60 8.58
CA HIS A 303 -26.43 3.05 7.38
C HIS A 303 -25.68 3.29 6.07
N ARG A 304 -24.38 3.62 6.12
CA ARG A 304 -23.56 3.82 4.92
C ARG A 304 -23.33 2.48 4.20
N LEU A 305 -23.08 2.50 2.89
CA LEU A 305 -22.82 1.29 2.10
C LEU A 305 -21.38 0.80 2.34
N PRO A 306 -21.14 -0.37 2.96
CA PRO A 306 -19.82 -0.80 3.39
C PRO A 306 -19.00 -1.44 2.25
N TRP A 307 -18.76 -0.68 1.19
CA TRP A 307 -17.85 -0.99 0.09
C TRP A 307 -17.54 0.27 -0.73
N ASN A 308 -16.54 0.20 -1.60
CA ASN A 308 -16.18 1.27 -2.54
C ASN A 308 -16.17 0.74 -3.98
N PRO A 309 -17.31 0.81 -4.71
CA PRO A 309 -17.40 0.34 -6.08
C PRO A 309 -16.90 1.42 -7.07
N VAL A 310 -15.71 1.24 -7.63
CA VAL A 310 -15.17 2.14 -8.65
C VAL A 310 -15.57 1.64 -10.03
N ARG A 311 -16.27 2.47 -10.82
CA ARG A 311 -16.74 2.08 -12.16
C ARG A 311 -15.59 1.75 -13.11
N MET A 312 -15.77 0.64 -13.83
CA MET A 312 -14.95 0.14 -14.93
C MET A 312 -15.79 0.07 -16.20
N PRO A 313 -15.17 -0.06 -17.39
CA PRO A 313 -15.90 -0.24 -18.64
C PRO A 313 -16.91 -1.37 -18.60
N ASN A 314 -17.90 -1.31 -19.48
CA ASN A 314 -18.93 -2.32 -19.68
C ASN A 314 -19.83 -2.56 -18.46
N GLY A 315 -20.18 -1.48 -17.76
CA GLY A 315 -21.14 -1.58 -16.66
C GLY A 315 -20.62 -2.31 -15.42
N LYS A 316 -19.29 -2.34 -15.24
CA LYS A 316 -18.62 -3.09 -14.17
C LYS A 316 -18.03 -2.19 -13.10
N THR A 317 -17.57 -2.80 -12.02
CA THR A 317 -16.92 -2.13 -10.91
C THR A 317 -15.72 -2.93 -10.43
N ASP A 318 -14.65 -2.24 -10.03
CA ASP A 318 -13.66 -2.79 -9.11
C ASP A 318 -14.07 -2.34 -7.71
N SER A 319 -14.45 -3.31 -6.87
CA SER A 319 -14.98 -3.04 -5.53
C SER A 319 -13.98 -3.38 -4.44
N ASN A 320 -13.71 -2.39 -3.57
CA ASN A 320 -12.77 -2.49 -2.45
C ASN A 320 -13.44 -2.15 -1.10
N ASN A 321 -12.66 -2.26 -0.02
CA ASN A 321 -13.08 -1.95 1.35
C ASN A 321 -13.54 -0.50 1.52
N ASN A 322 -14.59 -0.30 2.33
CA ASN A 322 -14.97 1.02 2.83
C ASN A 322 -15.74 0.94 4.15
N PHE A 323 -15.58 1.95 5.02
CA PHE A 323 -16.15 1.98 6.39
C PHE A 323 -15.74 0.83 7.32
N ALA A 324 -16.39 0.71 8.49
CA ALA A 324 -15.92 -0.04 9.65
C ALA A 324 -15.85 -1.56 9.50
N VAL A 325 -16.88 -2.15 8.88
CA VAL A 325 -17.01 -3.59 8.64
C VAL A 325 -17.37 -3.78 7.18
N SER A 326 -16.41 -4.23 6.38
CA SER A 326 -16.50 -4.29 4.93
C SER A 326 -15.64 -5.45 4.40
N THR A 327 -15.22 -5.41 3.14
CA THR A 327 -14.60 -6.54 2.43
C THR A 327 -13.26 -6.96 3.02
N ASP A 328 -12.55 -6.07 3.73
CA ASP A 328 -11.34 -6.44 4.45
C ASP A 328 -11.64 -7.41 5.60
N PHE A 329 -10.99 -8.57 5.57
CA PHE A 329 -11.07 -9.52 6.68
C PHE A 329 -10.03 -9.18 7.76
N ILE A 330 -10.28 -8.10 8.48
CA ILE A 330 -9.33 -7.53 9.44
C ILE A 330 -8.90 -8.56 10.50
N GLY A 331 -7.58 -8.72 10.65
CA GLY A 331 -6.93 -9.64 11.58
C GLY A 331 -6.76 -11.08 11.08
N ALA A 332 -7.32 -11.43 9.93
CA ALA A 332 -7.24 -12.79 9.37
C ALA A 332 -5.99 -13.04 8.51
N SER A 333 -5.22 -12.00 8.20
CA SER A 333 -4.09 -12.06 7.26
C SER A 333 -2.73 -12.30 7.92
N ARG A 334 -2.65 -12.21 9.26
CA ARG A 334 -1.40 -12.26 10.07
C ARG A 334 -0.50 -13.45 9.73
N ASP A 335 -1.05 -14.65 9.66
CA ASP A 335 -0.25 -15.88 9.50
C ASP A 335 0.15 -16.15 8.05
N TYR A 336 -0.48 -15.48 7.08
CA TYR A 336 -0.31 -15.75 5.65
C TYR A 336 1.14 -15.66 5.14
N PRO A 337 1.94 -14.63 5.51
CA PRO A 337 3.28 -14.47 4.98
C PRO A 337 4.16 -15.68 5.28
N GLU A 338 4.13 -16.18 6.51
CA GLU A 338 4.96 -17.29 6.98
C GLU A 338 4.36 -18.68 6.72
N ALA A 339 3.04 -18.78 6.56
CA ALA A 339 2.31 -20.02 6.32
C ALA A 339 2.86 -20.88 5.16
N ASP A 340 2.77 -22.20 5.31
CA ASP A 340 2.94 -23.17 4.22
C ASP A 340 1.81 -23.07 3.17
N TYR A 341 1.95 -23.78 2.04
CA TYR A 341 0.95 -23.68 0.97
C TYR A 341 -0.45 -24.18 1.37
N ALA A 342 -0.54 -25.20 2.23
CA ALA A 342 -1.83 -25.73 2.68
C ALA A 342 -2.54 -24.72 3.59
N THR A 343 -1.79 -24.08 4.49
CA THR A 343 -2.29 -23.05 5.40
C THR A 343 -2.66 -21.78 4.64
N ARG A 344 -1.85 -21.33 3.66
CA ARG A 344 -2.24 -20.22 2.78
C ARG A 344 -3.53 -20.51 2.03
N ALA A 345 -3.70 -21.72 1.48
CA ALA A 345 -4.93 -22.11 0.81
C ALA A 345 -6.15 -22.06 1.75
N ARG A 346 -6.00 -22.50 3.02
CA ARG A 346 -7.04 -22.36 4.05
C ARG A 346 -7.37 -20.89 4.32
N ILE A 347 -6.35 -20.05 4.54
CA ILE A 347 -6.54 -18.61 4.79
C ILE A 347 -7.28 -17.96 3.61
N VAL A 348 -6.90 -18.25 2.36
CA VAL A 348 -7.58 -17.74 1.15
C VAL A 348 -9.03 -18.19 1.12
N ALA A 349 -9.31 -19.45 1.38
CA ALA A 349 -10.67 -19.96 1.45
C ALA A 349 -11.48 -19.27 2.56
N ASP A 350 -10.88 -18.96 3.71
CA ASP A 350 -11.54 -18.27 4.81
C ASP A 350 -11.92 -16.83 4.42
N HIS A 351 -11.05 -16.13 3.71
CA HIS A 351 -11.34 -14.79 3.16
C HIS A 351 -12.45 -14.83 2.09
N GLU A 352 -12.46 -15.86 1.25
CA GLU A 352 -13.53 -16.05 0.27
C GLU A 352 -14.88 -16.26 0.97
N ARG A 353 -14.93 -17.12 2.00
CA ARG A 353 -16.14 -17.38 2.77
C ARG A 353 -16.64 -16.15 3.51
N TRP A 354 -15.73 -15.40 4.14
CA TRP A 354 -16.03 -14.11 4.77
C TRP A 354 -16.68 -13.14 3.78
N GLN A 355 -16.04 -12.91 2.63
CA GLN A 355 -16.49 -11.86 1.73
C GLN A 355 -17.75 -12.26 0.94
N LYS A 356 -17.89 -13.53 0.55
CA LYS A 356 -19.14 -14.06 -0.04
C LYS A 356 -20.30 -13.93 0.94
N GLY A 357 -20.10 -14.35 2.19
CA GLY A 357 -21.15 -14.25 3.21
C GLY A 357 -21.49 -12.80 3.55
N LEU A 358 -20.50 -11.90 3.61
CA LEU A 358 -20.72 -10.45 3.80
C LEU A 358 -21.65 -9.88 2.73
N LEU A 359 -21.34 -10.10 1.45
CA LEU A 359 -22.13 -9.59 0.33
C LEU A 359 -23.54 -10.20 0.33
N TRP A 360 -23.66 -11.48 0.68
CA TRP A 360 -24.97 -12.12 0.85
C TRP A 360 -25.76 -11.52 2.01
N THR A 361 -25.14 -11.30 3.18
CA THR A 361 -25.78 -10.65 4.35
C THR A 361 -26.29 -9.27 3.98
N LEU A 362 -25.46 -8.45 3.32
CA LEU A 362 -25.80 -7.09 2.91
C LEU A 362 -27.00 -7.05 1.98
N ALA A 363 -27.17 -8.03 1.10
CA ALA A 363 -28.30 -8.08 0.17
C ALA A 363 -29.57 -8.77 0.75
N ASN A 364 -29.45 -9.61 1.78
CA ASN A 364 -30.54 -10.53 2.16
C ASN A 364 -30.96 -10.48 3.64
N HIS A 365 -30.12 -10.05 4.56
CA HIS A 365 -30.38 -10.22 5.99
C HIS A 365 -31.38 -9.17 6.52
N PRO A 366 -32.46 -9.55 7.23
CA PRO A 366 -33.54 -8.61 7.61
C PRO A 366 -33.11 -7.50 8.57
N ARG A 367 -32.02 -7.70 9.34
CA ARG A 367 -31.42 -6.66 10.21
C ARG A 367 -30.58 -5.62 9.44
N VAL A 368 -30.28 -5.84 8.16
CA VAL A 368 -29.61 -4.83 7.31
C VAL A 368 -30.67 -3.83 6.83
N PRO A 369 -30.45 -2.50 6.91
CA PRO A 369 -31.44 -1.51 6.48
C PRO A 369 -31.89 -1.68 5.02
N ASP A 370 -33.16 -1.39 4.73
CA ASP A 370 -33.78 -1.60 3.41
C ASP A 370 -32.98 -0.94 2.28
N GLN A 371 -32.56 0.32 2.47
CA GLN A 371 -31.75 1.05 1.49
C GLN A 371 -30.41 0.36 1.16
N VAL A 372 -29.81 -0.31 2.15
CA VAL A 372 -28.54 -1.03 1.96
C VAL A 372 -28.82 -2.34 1.23
N ARG A 373 -29.86 -3.09 1.63
CA ARG A 373 -30.26 -4.32 0.94
C ARG A 373 -30.58 -4.05 -0.52
N GLU A 374 -31.39 -3.03 -0.82
CA GLU A 374 -31.74 -2.64 -2.18
C GLU A 374 -30.50 -2.29 -3.02
N ALA A 375 -29.58 -1.50 -2.46
CA ALA A 375 -28.34 -1.13 -3.13
C ALA A 375 -27.47 -2.36 -3.47
N PHE A 376 -27.30 -3.30 -2.54
CA PHE A 376 -26.53 -4.51 -2.79
C PHE A 376 -27.27 -5.50 -3.70
N SER A 377 -28.59 -5.65 -3.58
CA SER A 377 -29.41 -6.48 -4.48
C SER A 377 -29.46 -5.96 -5.93
N ALA A 378 -29.16 -4.67 -6.15
CA ALA A 378 -29.00 -4.10 -7.49
C ALA A 378 -27.72 -4.58 -8.19
N PHE A 379 -26.73 -5.07 -7.44
CA PHE A 379 -25.47 -5.57 -7.96
C PHE A 379 -25.33 -7.09 -7.80
N GLY A 380 -24.33 -7.63 -8.49
CA GLY A 380 -23.92 -9.02 -8.41
C GLY A 380 -22.58 -9.22 -9.09
N LEU A 381 -22.05 -10.44 -9.10
CA LEU A 381 -20.79 -10.74 -9.79
C LEU A 381 -20.97 -10.63 -11.31
N ALA A 382 -19.94 -10.15 -12.02
CA ALA A 382 -19.95 -10.11 -13.48
C ALA A 382 -19.74 -11.51 -14.06
N ARG A 383 -20.70 -12.00 -14.85
CA ARG A 383 -20.67 -13.36 -15.43
C ARG A 383 -19.53 -13.56 -16.43
N ASP A 384 -19.15 -12.50 -17.14
CA ASP A 384 -18.11 -12.54 -18.16
C ASP A 384 -16.69 -12.26 -17.63
N GLU A 385 -16.54 -12.06 -16.31
CA GLU A 385 -15.24 -12.07 -15.64
C GLU A 385 -15.12 -13.34 -14.79
N PHE A 386 -13.94 -13.95 -14.76
CA PHE A 386 -13.68 -15.16 -13.97
C PHE A 386 -14.74 -16.29 -14.16
N PRO A 387 -15.05 -16.68 -15.42
CA PRO A 387 -16.13 -17.64 -15.70
C PRO A 387 -15.92 -19.03 -15.07
N GLU A 388 -14.68 -19.43 -14.81
CA GLU A 388 -14.35 -20.71 -14.16
C GLU A 388 -14.70 -20.77 -12.67
N THR A 389 -14.97 -19.62 -12.05
CA THR A 389 -15.26 -19.46 -10.62
C THR A 389 -16.60 -18.73 -10.41
N ASP A 390 -17.49 -18.81 -11.40
CA ASP A 390 -18.81 -18.16 -11.39
C ASP A 390 -18.75 -16.67 -11.02
N GLY A 391 -17.81 -15.94 -11.62
CA GLY A 391 -17.66 -14.49 -11.38
C GLY A 391 -16.76 -14.12 -10.21
N TRP A 392 -16.28 -15.09 -9.42
CA TRP A 392 -15.44 -14.81 -8.25
C TRP A 392 -13.97 -14.61 -8.64
N PRO A 393 -13.25 -13.59 -8.14
CA PRO A 393 -11.85 -13.40 -8.51
C PRO A 393 -10.95 -14.57 -8.07
N ARG A 394 -9.94 -14.88 -8.89
CA ARG A 394 -9.12 -16.10 -8.77
C ARG A 394 -8.06 -16.05 -7.67
N GLN A 395 -7.74 -14.86 -7.17
CA GLN A 395 -6.70 -14.66 -6.18
C GLN A 395 -7.10 -13.61 -5.16
N ILE A 396 -6.56 -13.78 -3.96
CA ILE A 396 -6.68 -12.81 -2.89
C ILE A 396 -5.75 -11.62 -3.13
N TYR A 397 -6.13 -10.44 -2.69
CA TYR A 397 -5.27 -9.27 -2.70
C TYR A 397 -4.29 -9.31 -1.51
N VAL A 398 -3.14 -9.95 -1.73
CA VAL A 398 -2.01 -9.89 -0.81
C VAL A 398 -1.41 -8.49 -0.89
N ARG A 399 -1.76 -7.63 0.08
CA ARG A 399 -1.26 -6.25 0.12
C ARG A 399 0.19 -6.18 0.55
N GLU A 400 0.62 -7.08 1.42
CA GLU A 400 1.93 -7.07 2.04
C GLU A 400 2.22 -8.44 2.63
N ALA A 401 3.38 -9.02 2.34
CA ALA A 401 3.83 -10.25 2.99
C ALA A 401 5.24 -10.06 3.56
N ARG A 402 6.23 -10.79 3.04
CA ARG A 402 7.63 -10.57 3.39
C ARG A 402 8.14 -9.32 2.68
N ARG A 403 8.92 -8.52 3.39
CA ARG A 403 9.69 -7.40 2.81
C ARG A 403 11.16 -7.66 3.04
N MET A 404 11.97 -7.58 1.98
CA MET A 404 13.42 -7.75 2.09
C MET A 404 14.02 -6.75 3.07
N VAL A 405 15.14 -7.09 3.73
CA VAL A 405 15.93 -6.14 4.51
C VAL A 405 17.33 -6.06 3.89
N SER A 406 17.55 -5.04 3.06
CA SER A 406 18.80 -4.84 2.32
C SER A 406 19.72 -3.78 2.95
N ASP A 407 20.73 -3.33 2.22
CA ASP A 407 21.61 -2.20 2.56
C ASP A 407 20.90 -0.84 2.44
N TYR A 408 19.75 -0.79 1.76
CA TYR A 408 18.87 0.38 1.72
C TYR A 408 17.42 -0.06 1.90
N VAL A 409 16.78 0.46 2.93
CA VAL A 409 15.36 0.25 3.21
C VAL A 409 14.61 1.52 2.84
N MET A 410 13.62 1.43 1.96
CA MET A 410 12.73 2.55 1.66
C MET A 410 11.86 2.85 2.90
N THR A 411 11.75 4.12 3.29
CA THR A 411 11.05 4.54 4.53
C THR A 411 10.06 5.68 4.28
N GLU A 412 9.28 6.03 5.30
CA GLU A 412 8.42 7.23 5.36
C GLU A 412 9.17 8.48 4.83
N HIS A 413 10.44 8.62 5.20
CA HIS A 413 11.27 9.76 4.80
C HIS A 413 11.49 9.83 3.29
N ASN A 414 11.49 8.70 2.59
CA ASN A 414 11.55 8.67 1.13
C ASN A 414 10.23 9.11 0.51
N ALA A 415 9.10 8.57 1.01
CA ALA A 415 7.77 8.92 0.52
C ALA A 415 7.44 10.42 0.68
N GLN A 416 8.01 11.04 1.70
CA GLN A 416 7.92 12.48 1.97
C GLN A 416 9.05 13.31 1.32
N ARG A 417 9.96 12.67 0.57
CA ARG A 417 11.18 13.27 0.00
C ARG A 417 12.08 14.02 1.00
N ARG A 418 12.02 13.67 2.29
CA ARG A 418 13.02 14.11 3.29
C ARG A 418 14.37 13.50 3.00
N ILE A 419 14.36 12.28 2.45
CA ILE A 419 15.52 11.58 1.89
C ILE A 419 15.20 11.21 0.45
N VAL A 420 16.10 11.54 -0.48
CA VAL A 420 15.95 11.20 -1.91
C VAL A 420 16.98 10.14 -2.27
N ALA A 421 16.52 9.01 -2.83
CA ALA A 421 17.43 7.97 -3.31
C ALA A 421 18.21 8.47 -4.54
N ALA A 422 19.54 8.38 -4.49
CA ALA A 422 20.41 8.84 -5.57
C ALA A 422 20.53 7.83 -6.73
N ASP A 423 20.12 6.58 -6.48
CA ASP A 423 20.25 5.42 -7.35
C ASP A 423 18.89 4.92 -7.83
N SER A 424 18.03 5.83 -8.31
CA SER A 424 16.65 5.53 -8.70
C SER A 424 16.52 4.49 -9.81
N VAL A 425 15.56 3.58 -9.65
CA VAL A 425 15.15 2.58 -10.67
C VAL A 425 13.68 2.66 -11.04
N GLY A 426 13.00 3.71 -10.60
CA GLY A 426 11.57 3.92 -10.75
C GLY A 426 11.06 4.88 -9.69
N MET A 427 9.77 5.20 -9.72
CA MET A 427 9.18 6.13 -8.78
C MET A 427 7.91 5.59 -8.13
N GLY A 428 7.77 5.87 -6.85
CA GLY A 428 6.51 5.76 -6.13
C GLY A 428 5.80 7.12 -6.14
N ALA A 429 4.47 7.11 -6.15
CA ALA A 429 3.68 8.35 -6.10
C ALA A 429 2.33 8.20 -5.38
N TYR A 430 1.96 6.98 -4.95
CA TYR A 430 0.73 6.74 -4.21
C TYR A 430 0.89 7.16 -2.75
N ASN A 431 -0.21 7.40 -2.06
CA ASN A 431 -0.18 7.73 -0.64
C ASN A 431 0.45 6.58 0.16
N MET A 432 1.04 6.90 1.32
CA MET A 432 1.31 5.89 2.35
C MET A 432 -0.05 5.43 2.87
N ASP A 433 -0.50 4.32 2.31
CA ASP A 433 -1.82 3.72 2.49
C ASP A 433 -1.66 2.32 3.11
N SER A 434 -1.96 2.23 4.40
CA SER A 434 -2.01 0.98 5.15
C SER A 434 -3.45 0.73 5.59
N HIS A 435 -3.94 -0.50 5.38
CA HIS A 435 -5.24 -0.93 5.86
C HIS A 435 -5.18 -1.41 7.31
N HIS A 436 -6.33 -1.44 7.98
CA HIS A 436 -6.45 -1.98 9.33
C HIS A 436 -5.88 -3.40 9.47
N VAL A 437 -5.24 -3.68 10.60
CA VAL A 437 -4.61 -4.97 10.90
C VAL A 437 -5.30 -5.73 12.03
N GLN A 438 -6.10 -5.05 12.86
CA GLN A 438 -6.86 -5.66 13.94
C GLN A 438 -8.10 -4.83 14.34
N ARG A 439 -9.00 -5.48 15.07
CA ARG A 439 -10.13 -4.89 15.80
C ARG A 439 -9.97 -5.19 17.29
N TYR A 440 -10.21 -4.22 18.15
CA TYR A 440 -10.00 -4.35 19.60
C TYR A 440 -11.12 -3.65 20.39
N VAL A 441 -11.20 -3.96 21.68
CA VAL A 441 -12.13 -3.30 22.61
C VAL A 441 -11.45 -2.12 23.28
N THR A 442 -12.05 -0.93 23.15
CA THR A 442 -11.56 0.30 23.78
C THR A 442 -11.82 0.29 25.28
N ALA A 443 -11.15 1.19 26.02
CA ALA A 443 -11.42 1.40 27.44
C ALA A 443 -12.88 1.80 27.74
N ALA A 444 -13.58 2.36 26.76
CA ALA A 444 -15.01 2.70 26.85
C ALA A 444 -15.95 1.49 26.61
N GLY A 445 -15.40 0.28 26.38
CA GLY A 445 -16.19 -0.93 26.14
C GLY A 445 -16.74 -1.07 24.72
N ALA A 446 -16.37 -0.19 23.79
CA ALA A 446 -16.78 -0.25 22.38
C ALA A 446 -15.68 -0.81 21.49
N VAL A 447 -16.06 -1.45 20.39
CA VAL A 447 -15.13 -1.93 19.34
C VAL A 447 -14.49 -0.77 18.56
N ARG A 448 -13.22 -0.94 18.18
CA ARG A 448 -12.49 -0.03 17.30
C ARG A 448 -11.56 -0.79 16.35
N ASN A 449 -11.25 -0.22 15.19
CA ASN A 449 -10.28 -0.79 14.24
C ASN A 449 -8.93 -0.08 14.42
N GLU A 450 -7.83 -0.78 14.16
CA GLU A 450 -6.48 -0.25 14.32
C GLU A 450 -5.62 -0.58 13.10
N GLY A 451 -4.65 0.28 12.79
CA GLY A 451 -3.61 0.03 11.78
C GLY A 451 -3.79 0.79 10.49
N ASP A 452 -4.96 1.38 10.25
CA ASP A 452 -5.17 2.21 9.06
C ASP A 452 -4.35 3.51 9.17
N VAL A 453 -3.61 3.79 8.10
CA VAL A 453 -2.86 5.03 7.92
C VAL A 453 -3.01 5.47 6.47
N GLN A 454 -3.53 6.68 6.28
CA GLN A 454 -3.67 7.29 4.96
C GLN A 454 -2.99 8.66 4.97
N VAL A 455 -1.74 8.71 4.52
CA VAL A 455 -0.94 9.94 4.49
C VAL A 455 -0.44 10.21 3.09
N ARG A 456 -0.63 11.45 2.63
CA ARG A 456 -0.20 11.87 1.30
C ARG A 456 1.31 11.72 1.13
N SER A 457 1.70 11.19 -0.03
CA SER A 457 3.09 11.16 -0.49
C SER A 457 3.31 12.15 -1.64
N LEU A 458 4.55 12.60 -1.82
CA LEU A 458 4.99 13.24 -3.06
C LEU A 458 5.46 12.15 -4.03
N PRO A 459 5.62 12.39 -5.34
CA PRO A 459 6.35 11.45 -6.18
C PRO A 459 7.81 11.35 -5.73
N TYR A 460 8.32 10.15 -5.48
CA TYR A 460 9.67 9.92 -4.94
C TYR A 460 10.43 8.82 -5.70
N PRO A 461 11.76 8.94 -5.82
CA PRO A 461 12.62 7.89 -6.38
C PRO A 461 12.68 6.64 -5.50
N ILE A 462 12.67 5.45 -6.12
CA ILE A 462 12.88 4.15 -5.47
C ILE A 462 14.30 3.68 -5.75
N SER A 463 15.06 3.38 -4.68
CA SER A 463 16.48 3.00 -4.77
C SER A 463 16.70 1.66 -5.46
N TYR A 464 17.74 1.54 -6.27
CA TYR A 464 18.23 0.26 -6.79
C TYR A 464 18.53 -0.73 -5.66
N ARG A 465 19.16 -0.24 -4.58
CA ARG A 465 19.56 -1.07 -3.45
C ARG A 465 18.39 -1.69 -2.69
N SER A 466 17.16 -1.17 -2.86
CA SER A 466 15.99 -1.79 -2.26
C SER A 466 15.46 -3.00 -3.02
N ILE A 467 15.87 -3.23 -4.27
CA ILE A 467 15.41 -4.39 -5.08
C ILE A 467 16.46 -5.51 -5.21
N VAL A 468 17.61 -5.36 -4.54
CA VAL A 468 18.66 -6.40 -4.46
C VAL A 468 18.93 -6.80 -3.00
N PRO A 469 19.32 -8.06 -2.73
CA PRO A 469 19.72 -8.51 -1.40
C PRO A 469 20.88 -7.72 -0.83
N ARG A 470 20.99 -7.70 0.51
CA ARG A 470 22.15 -7.15 1.21
C ARG A 470 23.43 -7.78 0.65
N ARG A 471 24.50 -6.99 0.56
CA ARG A 471 25.81 -7.49 0.16
C ARG A 471 26.23 -8.68 1.04
N GLY A 472 26.54 -9.81 0.40
CA GLY A 472 26.98 -11.04 1.06
C GLY A 472 25.89 -12.10 1.25
N GLU A 473 24.61 -11.80 0.96
CA GLU A 473 23.53 -12.79 1.11
C GLU A 473 23.30 -13.60 -0.17
N CYS A 474 22.83 -12.95 -1.24
CA CYS A 474 22.57 -13.59 -2.52
C CYS A 474 23.00 -12.72 -3.70
N THR A 475 23.90 -13.22 -4.55
CA THR A 475 24.62 -12.40 -5.54
C THR A 475 23.94 -12.31 -6.90
N ASN A 476 22.86 -13.06 -7.13
CA ASN A 476 22.19 -13.17 -8.43
C ASN A 476 20.65 -13.19 -8.35
N LEU A 477 20.08 -12.49 -7.36
CA LEU A 477 18.64 -12.40 -7.13
C LEU A 477 18.17 -10.94 -7.13
N PHE A 478 17.01 -10.68 -7.73
CA PHE A 478 16.25 -9.44 -7.59
C PHE A 478 14.87 -9.70 -6.97
N THR A 479 14.34 -8.73 -6.23
CA THR A 479 13.03 -8.81 -5.55
C THR A 479 12.20 -7.54 -5.80
N PRO A 480 11.65 -7.32 -7.01
CA PRO A 480 10.92 -6.09 -7.34
C PRO A 480 9.60 -5.90 -6.59
N VAL A 481 8.97 -6.98 -6.13
CA VAL A 481 7.66 -6.95 -5.44
C VAL A 481 7.86 -6.89 -3.93
N CYS A 482 8.56 -7.88 -3.37
CA CYS A 482 8.92 -7.95 -1.95
C CYS A 482 10.17 -7.12 -1.61
N LEU A 483 10.29 -5.94 -2.22
CA LEU A 483 11.45 -5.07 -2.09
C LEU A 483 11.70 -4.61 -0.65
N SER A 484 12.87 -4.06 -0.41
CA SER A 484 13.25 -3.57 0.91
C SER A 484 12.60 -2.23 1.26
N ALA A 485 11.62 -2.29 2.14
CA ALA A 485 10.87 -1.14 2.62
C ALA A 485 10.34 -1.38 4.05
N SER A 486 10.18 -0.29 4.81
CA SER A 486 9.37 -0.30 6.03
C SER A 486 7.90 -0.55 5.66
N HIS A 487 7.11 -1.06 6.62
CA HIS A 487 5.68 -1.31 6.40
C HIS A 487 4.94 -0.10 5.82
N ILE A 488 5.18 1.09 6.38
CA ILE A 488 4.47 2.30 5.93
C ILE A 488 4.90 2.75 4.53
N ALA A 489 6.19 2.69 4.21
CA ALA A 489 6.68 3.02 2.87
C ALA A 489 6.18 2.03 1.83
N PHE A 490 6.13 0.74 2.20
CA PHE A 490 5.59 -0.31 1.34
C PHE A 490 4.13 -0.04 0.96
N GLY A 491 3.33 0.50 1.88
CA GLY A 491 1.96 0.97 1.62
C GLY A 491 1.82 1.93 0.43
N SER A 492 2.87 2.69 0.13
CA SER A 492 2.95 3.58 -1.04
C SER A 492 3.55 2.92 -2.29
N ILE A 493 4.54 2.02 -2.11
CA ILE A 493 5.27 1.40 -3.22
C ILE A 493 4.47 0.27 -3.89
N ARG A 494 3.64 -0.46 -3.13
CA ARG A 494 3.01 -1.75 -3.51
C ARG A 494 1.98 -1.73 -4.64
N MET A 495 1.96 -0.70 -5.46
CA MET A 495 0.98 -0.54 -6.54
C MET A 495 1.42 -1.31 -7.79
N GLU A 496 0.48 -1.96 -8.48
CA GLU A 496 0.74 -2.75 -9.71
C GLU A 496 1.58 -1.99 -10.76
N PRO A 497 1.30 -0.71 -11.11
CA PRO A 497 2.16 0.05 -12.03
C PRO A 497 3.62 0.13 -11.58
N VAL A 498 3.84 0.32 -10.29
CA VAL A 498 5.18 0.46 -9.70
C VAL A 498 5.88 -0.89 -9.72
N PHE A 499 5.19 -1.98 -9.40
CA PHE A 499 5.74 -3.33 -9.55
C PHE A 499 6.11 -3.67 -10.99
N MET A 500 5.32 -3.29 -11.99
CA MET A 500 5.70 -3.41 -13.40
C MET A 500 6.99 -2.64 -13.71
N VAL A 501 7.11 -1.40 -13.23
CA VAL A 501 8.32 -0.58 -13.38
C VAL A 501 9.54 -1.29 -12.77
N LEU A 502 9.42 -1.75 -11.52
CA LEU A 502 10.51 -2.42 -10.81
C LEU A 502 10.87 -3.78 -11.42
N GLY A 503 9.88 -4.50 -11.98
CA GLY A 503 10.09 -5.73 -12.74
C GLY A 503 10.93 -5.48 -14.00
N GLN A 504 10.60 -4.44 -14.77
CA GLN A 504 11.39 -4.04 -15.93
C GLN A 504 12.82 -3.65 -15.52
N SER A 505 12.96 -2.81 -14.49
CA SER A 505 14.26 -2.35 -14.01
C SER A 505 15.14 -3.49 -13.48
N SER A 506 14.54 -4.46 -12.80
CA SER A 506 15.23 -5.68 -12.34
C SER A 506 15.76 -6.51 -13.52
N ALA A 507 14.96 -6.67 -14.59
CA ALA A 507 15.40 -7.39 -15.79
C ALA A 507 16.53 -6.67 -16.54
N ILE A 508 16.46 -5.33 -16.67
CA ILE A 508 17.53 -4.52 -17.26
C ILE A 508 18.83 -4.68 -16.46
N ALA A 509 18.74 -4.59 -15.13
CA ALA A 509 19.89 -4.76 -14.24
C ALA A 509 20.44 -6.19 -14.27
N ALA A 510 19.59 -7.22 -14.33
CA ALA A 510 20.01 -8.62 -14.46
C ALA A 510 20.79 -8.86 -15.77
N CYS A 511 20.29 -8.33 -16.89
CA CYS A 511 20.98 -8.41 -18.18
C CYS A 511 22.33 -7.68 -18.16
N LEU A 512 22.39 -6.50 -17.54
CA LEU A 512 23.63 -5.74 -17.39
C LEU A 512 24.64 -6.47 -16.48
N ALA A 513 24.19 -7.03 -15.35
CA ALA A 513 25.02 -7.83 -14.46
C ALA A 513 25.61 -9.07 -15.17
N LEU A 514 24.82 -9.71 -16.04
CA LEU A 514 25.29 -10.81 -16.88
C LEU A 514 26.34 -10.38 -17.91
N GLU A 515 26.19 -9.22 -18.52
CA GLU A 515 27.18 -8.68 -19.48
C GLU A 515 28.50 -8.34 -18.82
N LEU A 516 28.44 -7.76 -17.62
CA LEU A 516 29.63 -7.34 -16.88
C LEU A 516 30.24 -8.47 -16.05
N GLY A 517 29.53 -9.58 -15.85
CA GLY A 517 30.00 -10.70 -15.02
C GLY A 517 30.09 -10.34 -13.53
N VAL A 518 29.23 -9.46 -13.04
CA VAL A 518 29.24 -8.95 -11.66
C VAL A 518 28.06 -9.47 -10.84
N ALA A 519 28.17 -9.37 -9.50
CA ALA A 519 27.04 -9.58 -8.62
C ALA A 519 26.00 -8.46 -8.80
N VAL A 520 24.74 -8.72 -8.44
CA VAL A 520 23.68 -7.71 -8.54
C VAL A 520 23.97 -6.47 -7.70
N GLN A 521 24.68 -6.61 -6.58
CA GLN A 521 25.09 -5.48 -5.74
C GLN A 521 26.20 -4.61 -6.37
N ASP A 522 26.86 -5.09 -7.42
CA ASP A 522 28.03 -4.47 -8.06
C ASP A 522 27.73 -3.88 -9.44
N VAL A 523 26.45 -3.84 -9.84
CA VAL A 523 26.04 -3.19 -11.08
C VAL A 523 26.33 -1.69 -11.00
N PRO A 524 27.15 -1.11 -11.90
CA PRO A 524 27.44 0.32 -11.87
C PRO A 524 26.18 1.13 -12.18
N TYR A 525 25.77 1.99 -11.25
CA TYR A 525 24.50 2.71 -11.36
C TYR A 525 24.44 3.61 -12.61
N ASP A 526 25.53 4.30 -12.99
CA ASP A 526 25.52 5.18 -14.17
C ASP A 526 25.20 4.41 -15.46
N ALA A 527 25.80 3.23 -15.63
CA ALA A 527 25.52 2.36 -16.77
C ALA A 527 24.08 1.79 -16.73
N LEU A 528 23.57 1.49 -15.53
CA LEU A 528 22.17 1.08 -15.36
C LEU A 528 21.22 2.23 -15.71
N ARG A 529 21.48 3.43 -15.20
CA ARG A 529 20.69 4.64 -15.42
C ARG A 529 20.53 4.95 -16.90
N GLU A 530 21.61 4.86 -17.69
CA GLU A 530 21.56 5.04 -19.14
C GLU A 530 20.56 4.08 -19.80
N ARG A 531 20.57 2.80 -19.43
CA ARG A 531 19.62 1.80 -19.97
C ARG A 531 18.20 2.02 -19.50
N LEU A 532 18.01 2.43 -18.25
CA LEU A 532 16.68 2.75 -17.71
C LEU A 532 16.06 3.94 -18.45
N VAL A 533 16.82 5.02 -18.66
CA VAL A 533 16.35 6.19 -19.43
C VAL A 533 16.06 5.81 -20.88
N ALA A 534 16.91 5.01 -21.51
CA ALA A 534 16.66 4.50 -22.86
C ALA A 534 15.40 3.61 -22.94
N ALA A 535 15.04 2.94 -21.85
CA ALA A 535 13.82 2.16 -21.70
C ALA A 535 12.61 3.01 -21.24
N GLU A 536 12.70 4.33 -21.32
CA GLU A 536 11.67 5.31 -20.95
C GLU A 536 11.24 5.23 -19.46
N GLN A 537 12.12 4.75 -18.58
CA GLN A 537 11.86 4.80 -17.14
C GLN A 537 11.93 6.23 -16.61
N VAL A 538 11.02 6.54 -15.71
CA VAL A 538 11.00 7.82 -14.99
C VAL A 538 11.74 7.63 -13.67
N LEU A 539 12.87 8.32 -13.55
CA LEU A 539 13.81 8.10 -12.44
C LEU A 539 13.72 9.18 -11.37
N ASP A 540 13.46 10.42 -11.75
CA ASP A 540 13.13 11.48 -10.79
C ASP A 540 12.43 12.63 -11.52
N PHE A 541 11.43 13.19 -10.85
CA PHE A 541 10.93 14.54 -11.12
C PHE A 541 10.35 15.09 -9.83
N THR A 542 10.38 16.41 -9.71
CA THR A 542 9.60 17.12 -8.70
C THR A 542 8.31 17.56 -9.34
N THR A 543 7.21 17.36 -8.62
CA THR A 543 5.99 18.09 -8.91
C THR A 543 6.17 19.47 -8.32
N GLU A 544 6.44 20.48 -9.14
CA GLU A 544 6.13 21.84 -8.74
C GLU A 544 4.68 21.83 -8.23
N PRO A 545 4.42 22.34 -7.01
CA PRO A 545 3.05 22.55 -6.58
C PRO A 545 2.36 23.35 -7.69
N ALA A 546 1.15 22.96 -8.11
CA ALA A 546 0.36 23.78 -9.02
C ALA A 546 0.36 25.22 -8.50
N ALA A 547 0.49 26.23 -9.37
CA ALA A 547 0.51 27.63 -8.91
C ALA A 547 -0.71 27.88 -7.99
N GLY A 548 -0.44 28.20 -6.71
CA GLY A 548 -1.47 28.37 -5.67
C GLY A 548 -1.75 27.14 -4.77
N ALA A 549 -1.01 26.03 -4.94
CA ALA A 549 -1.07 24.90 -4.03
C ALA A 549 -0.32 25.21 -2.73
N ALA A 550 -0.82 24.60 -1.66
CA ALA A 550 -0.41 24.89 -0.31
C ALA A 550 0.96 24.24 0.00
N VAL A 551 1.91 25.01 0.57
CA VAL A 551 3.33 24.60 0.72
C VAL A 551 3.79 24.84 2.15
N GLY A 552 4.47 23.84 2.74
CA GLY A 552 5.15 23.97 4.03
C GLY A 552 6.57 24.55 3.89
N ILE A 553 6.86 25.60 4.65
CA ILE A 553 8.17 26.24 4.76
C ILE A 553 8.93 25.59 5.91
N ARG A 554 10.16 25.12 5.67
CA ARG A 554 11.01 24.58 6.73
C ARG A 554 11.39 25.65 7.74
N ALA A 555 11.12 25.45 9.03
CA ALA A 555 11.43 26.43 10.06
C ALA A 555 12.93 26.76 10.12
N GLU A 556 13.79 25.76 9.91
CA GLU A 556 15.25 25.90 9.95
C GLU A 556 15.82 26.83 8.86
N THR A 557 15.07 27.11 7.78
CA THR A 557 15.53 28.00 6.70
C THR A 557 15.17 29.47 6.94
N LEU A 558 14.39 29.75 7.98
CA LEU A 558 13.91 31.09 8.32
C LEU A 558 14.87 31.76 9.33
N PRO A 559 15.07 33.09 9.24
CA PRO A 559 15.95 33.80 10.15
C PRO A 559 15.37 33.89 11.57
N GLY A 560 16.25 34.03 12.56
CA GLY A 560 15.86 34.17 13.96
C GLY A 560 15.48 32.87 14.63
N ILE A 561 14.65 32.96 15.66
CA ILE A 561 14.14 31.80 16.40
C ILE A 561 12.70 31.60 15.96
N VAL A 562 12.42 30.45 15.35
CA VAL A 562 11.07 30.09 14.88
C VAL A 562 10.54 28.96 15.77
N VAL A 563 9.31 29.13 16.24
CA VAL A 563 8.57 28.14 17.03
C VAL A 563 7.35 27.74 16.22
N ASP A 564 7.36 26.51 15.73
CA ASP A 564 6.28 25.91 14.94
C ASP A 564 5.14 25.41 15.84
N ASP A 565 3.92 25.23 15.30
CA ASP A 565 2.78 24.73 16.08
C ASP A 565 3.02 23.34 16.66
N THR A 566 3.86 22.53 16.01
CA THR A 566 4.28 21.22 16.56
C THR A 566 5.07 21.31 17.86
N GLN A 567 5.56 22.50 18.21
CA GLN A 567 6.31 22.79 19.44
C GLN A 567 5.46 23.58 20.45
N ALA A 568 4.22 23.93 20.11
CA ALA A 568 3.34 24.74 20.95
C ALA A 568 2.60 23.90 22.01
N THR A 569 2.19 24.55 23.09
CA THR A 569 1.27 23.97 24.08
C THR A 569 -0.16 24.35 23.74
N LEU A 570 -1.05 23.35 23.65
CA LEU A 570 -2.44 23.52 23.23
C LEU A 570 -3.38 23.46 24.43
N ILE A 571 -4.36 24.35 24.46
CA ILE A 571 -5.52 24.29 25.36
C ILE A 571 -6.77 24.13 24.49
N GLY A 572 -7.54 23.06 24.76
CA GLY A 572 -8.69 22.62 23.97
C GLY A 572 -8.29 21.91 22.67
N ASP A 573 -9.30 21.43 21.92
CA ASP A 573 -9.06 20.65 20.71
C ASP A 573 -8.72 21.54 19.51
N TRP A 574 -7.59 21.23 18.85
CA TRP A 574 -7.13 21.87 17.63
C TRP A 574 -6.87 20.82 16.56
N THR A 575 -7.23 21.15 15.32
CA THR A 575 -7.09 20.25 14.18
C THR A 575 -5.96 20.72 13.29
N MET A 576 -5.00 19.85 13.00
CA MET A 576 -3.96 20.10 12.00
C MET A 576 -4.56 20.04 10.59
N SER A 577 -4.14 20.96 9.73
CA SER A 577 -4.53 21.02 8.33
C SER A 577 -3.36 21.42 7.44
N THR A 578 -3.44 21.00 6.17
CA THR A 578 -2.55 21.41 5.07
C THR A 578 -3.38 21.89 3.87
N SER A 579 -4.65 22.26 4.09
CA SER A 579 -5.62 22.41 2.99
C SER A 579 -5.59 23.76 2.28
N ALA A 580 -4.95 24.77 2.86
CA ALA A 580 -4.98 26.14 2.33
C ALA A 580 -3.71 26.92 2.71
N GLY A 581 -3.23 27.75 1.78
CA GLY A 581 -2.18 28.74 2.03
C GLY A 581 -0.76 28.17 2.17
N THR A 582 0.16 29.01 2.59
CA THR A 582 1.54 28.63 2.91
C THR A 582 1.68 28.64 4.43
N TRP A 583 2.28 27.62 5.01
CA TRP A 583 2.50 27.49 6.45
C TRP A 583 3.98 27.22 6.75
N VAL A 584 4.37 27.31 8.02
CA VAL A 584 5.67 26.88 8.50
C VAL A 584 5.54 25.44 9.03
N GLY A 585 6.60 24.64 8.88
CA GLY A 585 6.59 23.26 9.34
C GLY A 585 5.63 22.34 8.55
N PRO A 586 5.08 21.29 9.18
CA PRO A 586 4.33 20.24 8.50
C PRO A 586 2.87 20.60 8.19
N GLY A 587 2.29 21.63 8.81
CA GLY A 587 0.90 22.03 8.64
C GLY A 587 0.61 23.33 9.38
N TYR A 588 -0.67 23.59 9.66
CA TYR A 588 -1.10 24.62 10.60
C TYR A 588 -2.28 24.09 11.42
N LEU A 589 -2.52 24.66 12.60
CA LEU A 589 -3.65 24.33 13.46
C LEU A 589 -4.86 25.23 13.17
N HIS A 590 -6.07 24.69 13.34
CA HIS A 590 -7.29 25.48 13.46
C HIS A 590 -8.21 25.00 14.57
N ASP A 591 -9.00 25.92 15.12
CA ASP A 591 -9.91 25.65 16.25
C ASP A 591 -11.21 24.94 15.88
N GLY A 592 -11.44 24.73 14.58
CA GLY A 592 -12.65 24.08 14.05
C GLY A 592 -13.87 25.01 14.00
N ASP A 593 -13.68 26.30 14.26
CA ASP A 593 -14.77 27.25 14.54
C ASP A 593 -15.63 26.89 15.77
N GLU A 594 -15.07 26.14 16.71
CA GLU A 594 -15.76 25.65 17.91
C GLU A 594 -15.02 26.05 19.21
N GLY A 595 -15.71 26.03 20.36
CA GLY A 595 -15.10 26.27 21.67
C GLY A 595 -14.52 27.68 21.87
N LYS A 596 -15.17 28.70 21.30
CA LYS A 596 -14.72 30.10 21.37
C LYS A 596 -14.54 30.58 22.82
N GLY A 597 -13.41 31.20 23.09
CA GLY A 597 -13.03 31.69 24.42
C GLY A 597 -12.51 30.63 25.38
N THR A 598 -12.47 29.36 24.98
CA THR A 598 -11.97 28.26 25.81
C THR A 598 -10.70 27.60 25.25
N LYS A 599 -10.29 27.99 24.03
CA LYS A 599 -9.15 27.41 23.32
C LYS A 599 -8.00 28.41 23.18
N SER A 600 -6.77 27.92 23.21
CA SER A 600 -5.58 28.72 22.88
C SER A 600 -4.39 27.87 22.45
N VAL A 601 -3.50 28.47 21.65
CA VAL A 601 -2.18 27.91 21.29
C VAL A 601 -1.09 28.80 21.88
N ARG A 602 -0.21 28.23 22.71
CA ARG A 602 0.91 28.92 23.35
C ARG A 602 2.24 28.50 22.72
N PHE A 603 2.90 29.45 22.07
CA PHE A 603 4.26 29.31 21.56
C PHE A 603 5.23 29.85 22.62
N GLU A 604 6.08 29.01 23.19
CA GLU A 604 7.05 29.40 24.21
C GLU A 604 8.45 28.89 23.87
N THR A 605 9.48 29.72 24.04
CA THR A 605 10.86 29.35 23.72
C THR A 605 11.89 30.09 24.56
N PRO A 606 13.04 29.47 24.91
CA PRO A 606 14.17 30.19 25.46
C PRO A 606 14.83 31.10 24.42
N LEU A 607 15.17 32.32 24.84
CA LEU A 607 15.95 33.27 24.04
C LEU A 607 17.43 33.21 24.47
N PRO A 608 18.38 33.32 23.52
CA PRO A 608 19.81 33.20 23.79
C PRO A 608 20.35 34.35 24.67
N ARG A 609 19.66 35.50 24.71
CA ARG A 609 19.99 36.63 25.58
C ARG A 609 18.76 37.51 25.82
N PRO A 610 18.65 38.19 26.97
CA PRO A 610 17.71 39.30 27.14
C PRO A 610 17.95 40.39 26.09
N GLY A 611 16.88 41.01 25.60
CA GLY A 611 17.00 42.02 24.55
C GLY A 611 15.67 42.40 23.91
N ARG A 612 15.76 43.28 22.91
CA ARG A 612 14.62 43.65 22.06
C ARG A 612 14.48 42.65 20.92
N TYR A 613 13.28 42.14 20.75
CA TYR A 613 12.96 41.23 19.66
C TYR A 613 11.73 41.74 18.92
N GLU A 614 11.79 41.72 17.59
CA GLU A 614 10.60 41.79 16.76
C GLU A 614 9.91 40.43 16.80
N VAL A 615 8.63 40.44 17.18
CA VAL A 615 7.78 39.26 17.25
C VAL A 615 6.91 39.24 16.02
N ARG A 616 6.87 38.10 15.33
CA ARG A 616 6.01 37.92 14.16
C ARG A 616 5.21 36.63 14.26
N LEU A 617 4.02 36.61 13.69
CA LEU A 617 3.13 35.45 13.65
C LEU A 617 2.80 35.07 12.20
N ALA A 618 2.81 33.78 11.91
CA ALA A 618 2.35 33.19 10.66
C ALA A 618 0.93 32.62 10.80
N TRP A 619 0.16 32.67 9.71
CA TRP A 619 -1.12 31.99 9.56
C TRP A 619 -1.52 31.88 8.08
N THR A 620 -2.47 30.98 7.81
CA THR A 620 -3.03 30.78 6.47
C THR A 620 -4.33 31.59 6.28
N PRO A 621 -4.34 32.60 5.38
CA PRO A 621 -5.51 33.45 5.20
C PRO A 621 -6.62 32.74 4.42
N HIS A 622 -7.87 32.97 4.80
CA HIS A 622 -9.05 32.51 4.05
C HIS A 622 -10.30 33.29 4.44
N SER A 623 -11.31 33.36 3.57
CA SER A 623 -12.54 34.13 3.82
C SER A 623 -13.37 33.63 5.01
N ASN A 624 -13.16 32.38 5.46
CA ASN A 624 -13.83 31.78 6.61
C ASN A 624 -13.05 31.93 7.93
N ARG A 625 -11.93 32.66 7.95
CA ARG A 625 -11.17 32.93 9.19
C ARG A 625 -11.81 34.02 10.03
N ALA A 626 -11.47 34.04 11.31
CA ALA A 626 -11.89 35.07 12.23
C ALA A 626 -11.26 36.43 11.90
N GLY A 627 -12.07 37.48 11.94
CA GLY A 627 -11.63 38.85 11.71
C GLY A 627 -11.04 39.56 12.93
N THR A 628 -11.12 38.95 14.12
CA THR A 628 -10.75 39.58 15.40
C THR A 628 -10.07 38.59 16.34
N VAL A 629 -8.97 37.98 15.91
CA VAL A 629 -8.19 37.00 16.70
C VAL A 629 -7.32 37.70 17.74
N PRO A 630 -7.52 37.49 19.06
CA PRO A 630 -6.65 38.03 20.09
C PRO A 630 -5.33 37.25 20.19
N VAL A 631 -4.21 37.96 20.12
CA VAL A 631 -2.86 37.42 20.28
C VAL A 631 -2.16 38.15 21.41
N ALA A 632 -1.84 37.44 22.49
CA ALA A 632 -1.12 37.96 23.63
C ALA A 632 0.39 37.72 23.48
N ILE A 633 1.20 38.75 23.71
CA ILE A 633 2.66 38.71 23.69
C ILE A 633 3.14 38.97 25.12
N GLU A 634 3.71 37.95 25.76
CA GLU A 634 4.23 38.03 27.13
C GLU A 634 5.70 38.44 27.08
N HIS A 635 5.99 39.67 27.49
CA HIS A 635 7.33 40.27 27.45
C HIS A 635 7.77 40.69 28.86
N ALA A 636 9.03 41.13 29.00
CA ALA A 636 9.67 41.34 30.30
C ALA A 636 8.95 42.35 31.22
N THR A 637 8.17 43.26 30.64
CA THR A 637 7.44 44.33 31.34
C THR A 637 5.94 44.06 31.48
N GLY A 638 5.43 42.90 31.06
CA GLY A 638 4.02 42.54 31.10
C GLY A 638 3.52 41.89 29.81
N THR A 639 2.22 41.98 29.56
CA THR A 639 1.58 41.38 28.39
C THR A 639 0.97 42.45 27.50
N SER A 640 1.28 42.40 26.20
CA SER A 640 0.61 43.20 25.17
C SER A 640 -0.39 42.32 24.41
N THR A 641 -1.49 42.89 23.93
CA THR A 641 -2.45 42.16 23.09
C THR A 641 -2.63 42.86 21.75
N VAL A 642 -2.53 42.08 20.68
CA VAL A 642 -2.81 42.51 19.30
C VAL A 642 -4.04 41.75 18.83
N VAL A 643 -4.93 42.42 18.10
CA VAL A 643 -6.08 41.78 17.45
C VAL A 643 -5.82 41.70 15.95
N LEU A 644 -5.94 40.50 15.38
CA LEU A 644 -5.62 40.22 13.98
C LEU A 644 -6.86 39.83 13.19
N ASP A 645 -6.93 40.31 11.95
CA ASP A 645 -7.84 39.77 10.94
C ASP A 645 -7.12 38.69 10.14
N GLN A 646 -7.50 37.42 10.38
CA GLN A 646 -6.87 36.29 9.69
C GLN A 646 -7.51 36.00 8.32
N ARG A 647 -8.50 36.78 7.89
CA ARG A 647 -8.99 36.71 6.50
C ARG A 647 -8.00 37.34 5.53
N GLU A 648 -7.19 38.26 6.04
CA GLU A 648 -6.15 38.95 5.30
C GLU A 648 -4.82 38.20 5.40
N ALA A 649 -4.04 38.27 4.32
CA ALA A 649 -2.68 37.73 4.33
C ALA A 649 -1.78 38.49 5.33
N PRO A 650 -0.78 37.83 5.93
CA PRO A 650 0.13 38.45 6.90
C PRO A 650 0.88 39.70 6.39
N GLY A 651 1.06 39.84 5.07
CA GLY A 651 1.48 41.09 4.41
C GLY A 651 2.93 41.52 4.64
N GLY A 652 3.77 40.70 5.30
CA GLY A 652 5.20 40.96 5.56
C GLY A 652 6.17 40.17 4.66
N THR A 653 7.43 40.05 5.08
CA THR A 653 8.41 39.17 4.42
C THR A 653 8.14 37.70 4.78
N GLY A 654 7.79 36.87 3.79
CA GLY A 654 7.44 35.46 4.01
C GLY A 654 6.04 35.29 4.62
N PRO A 655 5.76 34.18 5.34
CA PRO A 655 4.41 33.88 5.86
C PRO A 655 4.05 34.71 7.11
N PHE A 656 4.82 35.73 7.48
CA PHE A 656 4.74 36.38 8.79
C PHE A 656 4.21 37.82 8.75
N ARG A 657 3.45 38.21 9.79
CA ARG A 657 3.12 39.60 10.13
C ARG A 657 3.82 40.00 11.41
N SER A 658 4.40 41.20 11.42
CA SER A 658 4.95 41.80 12.64
C SER A 658 3.85 42.13 13.64
N LEU A 659 4.04 41.70 14.88
CA LEU A 659 3.18 42.03 16.03
C LEU A 659 3.77 43.19 16.85
N GLY A 660 5.01 43.59 16.57
CA GLY A 660 5.71 44.66 17.27
C GLY A 660 7.09 44.25 17.76
N VAL A 661 7.81 45.24 18.31
CA VAL A 661 9.12 45.04 18.95
C VAL A 661 8.95 45.15 20.46
N HIS A 662 9.30 44.10 21.19
CA HIS A 662 9.14 44.03 22.63
C HIS A 662 10.46 43.67 23.32
N GLN A 663 10.59 44.06 24.60
CA GLN A 663 11.73 43.73 25.44
C GLN A 663 11.48 42.39 26.15
N PHE A 664 12.33 41.40 25.94
CA PHE A 664 12.24 40.09 26.57
C PHE A 664 13.40 39.81 27.53
N GLY A 665 13.15 38.91 28.48
CA GLY A 665 14.20 38.23 29.25
C GLY A 665 14.81 37.08 28.45
N THR A 666 15.14 35.98 29.13
CA THR A 666 15.64 34.74 28.49
C THR A 666 14.52 33.79 28.04
N THR A 667 13.26 34.19 28.16
CA THR A 667 12.09 33.41 27.73
C THR A 667 11.13 34.34 27.03
N ALA A 668 10.51 33.86 25.96
CA ALA A 668 9.46 34.56 25.23
C ALA A 668 8.24 33.65 25.04
N ALA A 669 7.05 34.23 25.14
CA ALA A 669 5.81 33.52 24.87
C ALA A 669 4.80 34.38 24.10
N VAL A 670 4.10 33.71 23.18
CA VAL A 670 2.99 34.28 22.40
C VAL A 670 1.81 33.32 22.48
N VAL A 671 0.62 33.83 22.78
CA VAL A 671 -0.61 33.05 22.93
C VAL A 671 -1.64 33.51 21.92
N VAL A 672 -2.07 32.62 21.04
CA VAL A 672 -3.19 32.83 20.12
C VAL A 672 -4.45 32.30 20.79
N GLY A 673 -5.43 33.17 21.05
CA GLY A 673 -6.68 32.83 21.74
C GLY A 673 -7.91 32.88 20.82
N THR A 674 -9.02 32.28 21.28
CA THR A 674 -10.30 32.26 20.55
C THR A 674 -11.40 33.10 21.20
N LEU A 675 -11.06 33.95 22.18
CA LEU A 675 -12.05 34.75 22.90
C LEU A 675 -12.65 35.82 21.99
N GLY A 676 -13.98 35.81 21.85
CA GLY A 676 -14.73 36.80 21.08
C GLY A 676 -14.58 36.69 19.55
N THR A 677 -14.03 35.58 19.03
CA THR A 677 -13.87 35.36 17.59
C THR A 677 -15.10 34.72 16.95
N THR A 678 -15.44 35.14 15.74
CA THR A 678 -16.41 34.50 14.85
C THR A 678 -15.72 34.05 13.55
N GLY A 679 -15.76 32.75 13.24
CA GLY A 679 -14.97 32.12 12.17
C GLY A 679 -13.71 31.42 12.69
N TYR A 680 -13.03 30.66 11.83
CA TYR A 680 -11.89 29.82 12.21
C TYR A 680 -10.72 30.64 12.72
N VAL A 681 -10.14 30.24 13.86
CA VAL A 681 -8.85 30.76 14.33
C VAL A 681 -7.75 29.79 13.90
N VAL A 682 -6.69 30.31 13.29
CA VAL A 682 -5.52 29.56 12.84
C VAL A 682 -4.30 29.92 13.68
N ALA A 683 -3.47 28.92 13.99
CA ALA A 683 -2.16 29.09 14.59
C ALA A 683 -1.14 28.24 13.80
N ASP A 684 -0.02 28.84 13.41
CA ASP A 684 1.00 28.20 12.56
C ASP A 684 2.37 28.34 13.24
N ALA A 685 3.06 29.48 13.11
CA ALA A 685 4.36 29.67 13.76
C ALA A 685 4.61 31.09 14.27
N VAL A 686 5.48 31.20 15.28
CA VAL A 686 5.96 32.47 15.82
C VAL A 686 7.45 32.63 15.54
N GLN A 687 7.85 33.82 15.09
CA GLN A 687 9.25 34.17 14.80
C GLN A 687 9.72 35.31 15.71
N PHE A 688 10.87 35.13 16.36
CA PHE A 688 11.56 36.14 17.16
C PHE A 688 12.86 36.56 16.47
N LEU A 689 12.93 37.83 16.05
CA LEU A 689 14.12 38.41 15.41
C LEU A 689 14.79 39.40 16.36
N PRO A 690 16.09 39.22 16.69
CA PRO A 690 16.79 40.19 17.53
C PRO A 690 16.91 41.54 16.83
N VAL A 691 16.58 42.61 17.53
CA VAL A 691 16.70 44.00 17.05
C VAL A 691 17.90 44.65 17.77
N PRO A 692 18.75 45.43 17.05
CA PRO A 692 19.86 46.15 17.65
C PRO A 692 19.48 47.09 18.81
#